data_AF-A0ABD5PET6-F1
#
_entry.id   AF-A0ABD5PET6-F1
#
_cell.length_a   1.000
_cell.length_b   1.000
_cell.length_c   1.000
_cell.angle_alpha   90.00
_cell.angle_beta   90.00
_cell.angle_gamma   90.00
#
_symmetry.space_group_name_H-M   'P 1'
#
loop_
_entity.id
_entity.type
_entity.pdbx_description
1 polymer ?
#
loop_
_entity_poly.entity_id
_entity_poly.type
_entity_poly.pdbx_seq_one_letter_code
_entity_poly.pdbx_strand_id
1 'polypeptide(L)'
;MKPEDTKLLVKSSKNSNTTYLGVRTDQGYESDIGIDDPQRLKHTLEIGATGTGKSAEMMHAALQDAEKGHGFTLINPKGDLIKELVAKLPEDRLDDIIYVNPAGKSIPGINVLKSDSADNLTEQQKNTQQGLVVSYLIGLFKRQSENWGDRFGRILETLLRATINQNLKHDEEYTLLDVFRCITEQEALQELIDKVEDPVVREQLKTVRDDYGKNELEPLQRRLNDFVMDSTIREIISAKQSSVNFKQAVEDEKIILVEIQKGEIGKQVSQLVGSLVITKIWASIQSRVSMPAEEREPYFLYVDELDNFASEGSGFDEILSEGREYRFGFWGAVQYIDQLPKPMRQAVTGNCRTKLVFDPAESEDLTKLSRMLRDVSKEELQSLGDYRAAVSKPSSNGSRKEMAFIKTLPPWPADRSRDKVKQVLREQSASSGRTSHTELEQSLGSSANAGGEKHRELLIQAKEQLQQRDLVGRVSLLDQPEGTERPDGRIIDTSGETVGFLEAEHGTLSRPVKILRNLERGLEAGVEVFYVVEEGNQAKLENIVSDPVNRRGDTHEDGQGSFDYYTDEDGDPLTDVERLADAEYRVLEIREDDLVEHTDGVDIECPELGEFSEEELEEYCIHREDGYCSALGQPCVLLEGESG
;
A
#
# COMPACT_ATOMS: atom_id res chain seq x y z
N MET A 1 34.64 8.58 -18.52
CA MET A 1 33.37 9.34 -18.32
C MET A 1 33.16 9.81 -16.86
N LYS A 2 32.83 11.10 -16.65
CA LYS A 2 32.43 11.72 -15.36
C LYS A 2 30.89 11.73 -15.21
N PRO A 3 30.32 11.91 -14.00
CA PRO A 3 28.87 11.99 -13.79
C PRO A 3 28.14 13.04 -14.64
N GLU A 4 28.74 14.22 -14.84
CA GLU A 4 28.15 15.27 -15.69
C GLU A 4 28.06 14.85 -17.16
N ASP A 5 29.06 14.08 -17.64
CA ASP A 5 29.04 13.54 -19.00
C ASP A 5 27.89 12.53 -19.15
N THR A 6 27.62 11.73 -18.12
CA THR A 6 26.48 10.81 -18.08
C THR A 6 25.15 11.54 -18.14
N LYS A 7 24.96 12.60 -17.34
CA LYS A 7 23.76 13.42 -17.38
C LYS A 7 23.53 14.02 -18.77
N LEU A 8 24.58 14.55 -19.41
CA LEU A 8 24.49 15.06 -20.77
C LEU A 8 24.17 13.97 -21.79
N LEU A 9 24.77 12.78 -21.66
CA LEU A 9 24.50 11.65 -22.55
C LEU A 9 23.04 11.19 -22.45
N VAL A 10 22.52 11.04 -21.23
CA VAL A 10 21.11 10.70 -20.97
C VAL A 10 20.17 11.76 -21.54
N LYS A 11 20.41 13.05 -21.28
CA LYS A 11 19.58 14.12 -21.85
C LYS A 11 19.65 14.18 -23.39
N SER A 12 20.81 13.86 -23.96
CA SER A 12 20.96 13.82 -25.42
C SER A 12 20.25 12.64 -26.08
N SER A 13 19.86 11.61 -25.31
CA SER A 13 19.17 10.42 -25.85
C SER A 13 17.82 10.75 -26.47
N LYS A 14 17.19 11.87 -26.11
CA LYS A 14 15.97 12.39 -26.74
C LYS A 14 16.07 12.49 -28.27
N ASN A 15 17.26 12.74 -28.81
CA ASN A 15 17.50 12.87 -30.25
C ASN A 15 18.22 11.63 -30.84
N SER A 16 18.25 10.52 -30.12
CA SER A 16 18.99 9.31 -30.48
C SER A 16 18.08 8.09 -30.45
N ASN A 17 18.23 7.20 -31.44
CA ASN A 17 17.54 5.90 -31.48
C ASN A 17 18.30 4.81 -30.71
N THR A 18 19.09 5.21 -29.72
CA THR A 18 19.96 4.33 -28.93
C THR A 18 19.78 4.62 -27.45
N THR A 19 19.65 3.58 -26.64
CA THR A 19 19.78 3.65 -25.18
C THR A 19 21.20 3.24 -24.82
N TYR A 20 21.95 4.18 -24.26
CA TYR A 20 23.34 4.00 -23.85
C TYR A 20 23.42 3.19 -22.55
N LEU A 21 24.35 2.24 -22.51
CA LEU A 21 24.60 1.36 -21.36
C LEU A 21 25.90 1.72 -20.64
N GLY A 22 26.91 2.15 -21.40
CA GLY A 22 28.21 2.43 -20.84
C GLY A 22 29.27 2.65 -21.89
N VAL A 23 30.52 2.65 -21.46
CA VAL A 23 31.68 2.91 -22.32
C VAL A 23 32.57 1.69 -22.42
N ARG A 24 33.06 1.42 -23.62
CA ARG A 24 34.17 0.49 -23.87
C ARG A 24 35.44 1.31 -24.14
N THR A 25 36.55 0.88 -23.56
CA THR A 25 37.86 1.53 -23.79
C THR A 25 38.78 0.57 -24.54
N ASP A 26 39.05 0.88 -25.80
CA ASP A 26 39.94 0.11 -26.66
C ASP A 26 41.17 0.95 -27.03
N GLN A 27 42.37 0.50 -26.64
CA GLN A 27 43.64 1.15 -26.98
C GLN A 27 43.69 2.67 -26.65
N GLY A 28 42.98 3.09 -25.61
CA GLY A 28 42.89 4.49 -25.17
C GLY A 28 41.76 5.31 -25.79
N TYR A 29 40.95 4.74 -26.68
CA TYR A 29 39.74 5.37 -27.21
C TYR A 29 38.50 4.87 -26.45
N GLU A 30 37.71 5.79 -25.90
CA GLU A 30 36.39 5.49 -25.33
C GLU A 30 35.33 5.49 -26.44
N SER A 31 34.51 4.45 -26.50
CA SER A 31 33.35 4.37 -27.39
C SER A 31 32.09 4.04 -26.59
N ASP A 32 31.02 4.79 -26.81
CA ASP A 32 29.73 4.55 -26.19
C ASP A 32 29.10 3.26 -26.73
N ILE A 33 28.66 2.40 -25.82
CA ILE A 33 27.97 1.16 -26.12
C ILE A 33 26.52 1.33 -25.71
N GLY A 34 25.60 1.08 -26.64
CA GLY A 34 24.17 1.14 -26.42
C GLY A 34 23.40 0.07 -27.18
N ILE A 35 22.09 0.05 -26.94
CA ILE A 35 21.11 -0.80 -27.63
C ILE A 35 20.25 0.09 -28.51
N ASP A 36 20.12 -0.25 -29.79
CA ASP A 36 19.16 0.44 -30.66
C ASP A 36 17.74 0.20 -30.13
N ASP A 37 16.90 1.24 -30.08
CA ASP A 37 15.57 1.16 -29.46
C ASP A 37 14.68 0.05 -30.05
N PRO A 38 14.65 -0.21 -31.37
CA PRO A 38 13.91 -1.35 -31.91
C PRO A 38 14.38 -2.73 -31.41
N GLN A 39 15.64 -2.84 -30.96
CA GLN A 39 16.16 -4.07 -30.36
C GLN A 39 15.76 -4.22 -28.89
N ARG A 40 15.39 -3.14 -28.20
CA ARG A 40 14.92 -3.19 -26.80
C ARG A 40 13.56 -3.85 -26.66
N LEU A 41 12.75 -3.83 -27.73
CA LEU A 41 11.53 -4.64 -27.85
C LEU A 41 11.78 -6.16 -27.90
N LYS A 42 13.05 -6.59 -27.97
CA LYS A 42 13.46 -7.99 -27.85
C LYS A 42 13.97 -8.35 -26.46
N HIS A 43 13.64 -7.51 -25.49
CA HIS A 43 13.84 -7.68 -24.05
C HIS A 43 15.30 -7.76 -23.59
N THR A 44 15.51 -7.31 -22.36
CA THR A 44 16.80 -7.25 -21.68
C THR A 44 16.74 -8.05 -20.40
N LEU A 45 17.80 -8.82 -20.14
CA LEU A 45 18.00 -9.53 -18.88
C LEU A 45 19.32 -9.08 -18.25
N GLU A 46 19.26 -8.58 -17.01
CA GLU A 46 20.40 -8.28 -16.18
C GLU A 46 20.63 -9.37 -15.14
N ILE A 47 21.89 -9.76 -14.94
CA ILE A 47 22.31 -10.78 -13.97
C ILE A 47 23.51 -10.26 -13.20
N GLY A 48 23.59 -10.48 -11.90
CA GLY A 48 24.78 -10.18 -11.09
C GLY A 48 24.48 -9.98 -9.62
N ALA A 49 25.51 -10.02 -8.78
CA ALA A 49 25.34 -9.92 -7.32
C ALA A 49 24.76 -8.57 -6.85
N THR A 50 24.34 -8.47 -5.59
CA THR A 50 23.93 -7.18 -4.98
C THR A 50 25.11 -6.19 -4.97
N GLY A 51 24.86 -4.91 -5.24
CA GLY A 51 25.90 -3.87 -5.23
C GLY A 51 26.72 -3.71 -6.52
N THR A 52 26.52 -4.59 -7.51
CA THR A 52 27.31 -4.62 -8.75
C THR A 52 26.95 -3.54 -9.79
N GLY A 53 25.83 -2.85 -9.61
CA GLY A 53 25.38 -1.74 -10.48
C GLY A 53 24.08 -1.96 -11.27
N LYS A 54 23.41 -3.12 -11.14
CA LYS A 54 22.16 -3.44 -11.87
C LYS A 54 21.07 -2.37 -11.77
N SER A 55 20.65 -2.01 -10.56
CA SER A 55 19.56 -1.03 -10.37
C SER A 55 19.92 0.35 -10.94
N ALA A 56 21.20 0.76 -10.89
CA ALA A 56 21.65 2.00 -11.50
C ALA A 56 21.58 1.95 -13.04
N GLU A 57 21.97 0.83 -13.64
CA GLU A 57 21.85 0.60 -15.09
C GLU A 57 20.38 0.64 -15.55
N MET A 58 19.51 -0.08 -14.83
CA MET A 58 18.07 -0.07 -15.07
C MET A 58 17.46 1.34 -14.99
N MET A 59 17.85 2.12 -13.96
CA MET A 59 17.41 3.51 -13.81
C MET A 59 17.89 4.38 -14.97
N HIS A 60 19.14 4.23 -15.42
CA HIS A 60 19.65 4.98 -16.57
C HIS A 60 18.92 4.63 -17.87
N ALA A 61 18.53 3.37 -18.06
CA ALA A 61 17.68 2.98 -19.18
C ALA A 61 16.29 3.62 -19.09
N ALA A 62 15.66 3.59 -17.92
CA ALA A 62 14.35 4.21 -17.69
C ALA A 62 14.37 5.74 -17.84
N LEU A 63 15.43 6.41 -17.40
CA LEU A 63 15.59 7.86 -17.60
C LEU A 63 15.74 8.21 -19.08
N GLN A 64 16.45 7.40 -19.87
CA GLN A 64 16.55 7.60 -21.31
C GLN A 64 15.21 7.38 -22.03
N ASP A 65 14.36 6.47 -21.53
CA ASP A 65 12.97 6.35 -22.00
C ASP A 65 12.15 7.58 -21.66
N ALA A 66 12.31 8.10 -20.43
CA ALA A 66 11.63 9.31 -20.00
C ALA A 66 11.98 10.51 -20.91
N GLU A 67 13.27 10.70 -21.22
CA GLU A 67 13.78 11.76 -22.10
C GLU A 67 13.29 11.60 -23.56
N LYS A 68 13.05 10.36 -24.01
CA LYS A 68 12.50 10.05 -25.34
C LYS A 68 10.98 10.18 -25.41
N GLY A 69 10.31 10.42 -24.28
CA GLY A 69 8.84 10.51 -24.21
C GLY A 69 8.15 9.16 -24.05
N HIS A 70 8.87 8.04 -23.94
CA HIS A 70 8.23 6.73 -23.80
C HIS A 70 7.59 6.55 -22.41
N GLY A 71 6.49 5.81 -22.38
CA GLY A 71 5.87 5.33 -21.14
C GLY A 71 6.55 4.07 -20.62
N PHE A 72 6.55 3.90 -19.29
CA PHE A 72 7.09 2.69 -18.69
C PHE A 72 6.50 2.40 -17.31
N THR A 73 6.54 1.13 -16.93
CA THR A 73 6.24 0.69 -15.56
C THR A 73 7.53 0.22 -14.91
N LEU A 74 7.87 0.76 -13.73
CA LEU A 74 8.98 0.30 -12.90
C LEU A 74 8.44 -0.35 -11.64
N ILE A 75 8.71 -1.64 -11.48
CA ILE A 75 8.39 -2.42 -10.29
C ILE A 75 9.67 -2.66 -9.53
N ASN A 76 9.72 -2.16 -8.30
CA ASN A 76 10.93 -2.22 -7.53
C ASN A 76 10.63 -2.48 -6.04
N PRO A 77 11.25 -3.52 -5.44
CA PRO A 77 11.00 -3.85 -4.05
C PRO A 77 11.77 -2.99 -3.05
N LYS A 78 12.72 -2.17 -3.52
CA LYS A 78 13.61 -1.36 -2.67
C LYS A 78 13.42 0.13 -3.00
N GLY A 79 12.42 0.77 -2.40
CA GLY A 79 11.90 2.10 -2.76
C GLY A 79 12.89 3.24 -3.06
N ASP A 80 14.14 3.13 -2.63
CA ASP A 80 15.20 4.11 -2.93
C ASP A 80 15.41 4.33 -4.45
N LEU A 81 15.29 3.28 -5.27
CA LEU A 81 15.43 3.41 -6.72
C LEU A 81 14.37 4.33 -7.34
N ILE A 82 13.12 4.25 -6.85
CA ILE A 82 12.01 5.08 -7.33
C ILE A 82 12.26 6.54 -6.95
N LYS A 83 12.66 6.80 -5.70
CA LYS A 83 12.99 8.15 -5.24
C LYS A 83 14.14 8.74 -6.05
N GLU A 84 15.16 7.95 -6.35
CA GLU A 84 16.30 8.38 -7.14
C GLU A 84 15.92 8.67 -8.60
N LEU A 85 15.07 7.84 -9.20
CA LEU A 85 14.51 8.06 -10.53
C LEU A 85 13.74 9.38 -10.59
N VAL A 86 12.78 9.60 -9.68
CA VAL A 86 11.97 10.83 -9.63
C VAL A 86 12.84 12.07 -9.41
N ALA A 87 13.92 11.94 -8.63
CA ALA A 87 14.88 13.02 -8.43
C ALA A 87 15.65 13.42 -9.70
N LYS A 88 15.62 12.58 -10.75
CA LYS A 88 16.36 12.76 -12.02
C LYS A 88 15.46 12.82 -13.26
N LEU A 89 14.16 12.56 -13.13
CA LEU A 89 13.22 12.60 -14.26
C LEU A 89 13.20 13.99 -14.94
N PRO A 90 12.89 14.07 -16.24
CA PRO A 90 12.59 15.34 -16.90
C PRO A 90 11.43 16.07 -16.20
N GLU A 91 11.47 17.40 -16.15
CA GLU A 91 10.45 18.20 -15.46
C GLU A 91 9.05 18.02 -16.09
N ASP A 92 9.00 17.92 -17.41
CA ASP A 92 7.79 17.70 -18.20
C ASP A 92 7.18 16.31 -18.02
N ARG A 93 7.87 15.37 -17.36
CA ARG A 93 7.41 14.00 -17.11
C ARG A 93 6.98 13.76 -15.65
N LEU A 94 7.04 14.76 -14.77
CA LEU A 94 6.64 14.59 -13.37
C LEU A 94 5.13 14.37 -13.23
N ASP A 95 4.33 15.07 -14.04
CA ASP A 95 2.87 14.94 -14.09
C ASP A 95 2.40 13.67 -14.82
N ASP A 96 3.34 12.90 -15.37
CA ASP A 96 3.06 11.60 -15.97
C ASP A 96 3.18 10.44 -14.97
N ILE A 97 3.63 10.72 -13.75
CA ILE A 97 3.86 9.69 -12.74
C ILE A 97 2.52 9.21 -12.18
N ILE A 98 2.36 7.90 -12.12
CA ILE A 98 1.32 7.23 -11.34
C ILE A 98 2.05 6.38 -10.31
N TYR A 99 1.91 6.74 -9.03
CA TYR A 99 2.62 6.07 -7.95
C TYR A 99 1.70 5.09 -7.22
N VAL A 100 2.10 3.82 -7.22
CA VAL A 100 1.39 2.69 -6.60
C VAL A 100 2.23 2.21 -5.42
N ASN A 101 1.76 2.49 -4.21
CA ASN A 101 2.40 2.05 -2.98
C ASN A 101 1.35 1.43 -2.03
N PRO A 102 1.33 0.10 -1.87
CA PRO A 102 0.40 -0.59 -0.96
C PRO A 102 0.70 -0.37 0.53
N ALA A 103 1.83 0.24 0.89
CA ALA A 103 2.13 0.69 2.25
C ALA A 103 1.71 2.15 2.50
N GLY A 104 1.20 2.85 1.48
CA GLY A 104 0.82 4.26 1.57
C GLY A 104 -0.45 4.47 2.39
N LYS A 105 -0.69 5.73 2.80
CA LYS A 105 -1.95 6.14 3.49
C LYS A 105 -3.22 5.83 2.68
N SER A 106 -3.12 5.80 1.35
CA SER A 106 -4.19 5.41 0.44
C SER A 106 -3.74 4.16 -0.30
N ILE A 107 -4.29 3.01 0.07
CA ILE A 107 -3.94 1.74 -0.58
C ILE A 107 -4.64 1.70 -1.95
N PRO A 108 -3.90 1.50 -3.06
CA PRO A 108 -4.49 1.55 -4.38
C PRO A 108 -5.36 0.31 -4.64
N GLY A 109 -6.66 0.54 -4.83
CA GLY A 109 -7.61 -0.48 -5.27
C GLY A 109 -7.32 -0.93 -6.70
N ILE A 110 -7.30 -2.24 -6.95
CA ILE A 110 -7.09 -2.81 -8.29
C ILE A 110 -8.15 -3.87 -8.57
N ASN A 111 -9.20 -3.50 -9.30
CA ASN A 111 -10.16 -4.46 -9.82
C ASN A 111 -9.63 -5.12 -11.09
N VAL A 112 -8.94 -6.25 -10.94
CA VAL A 112 -8.46 -7.06 -12.06
C VAL A 112 -9.56 -7.74 -12.89
N LEU A 113 -10.76 -7.90 -12.33
CA LEU A 113 -11.89 -8.53 -13.02
C LEU A 113 -12.68 -7.54 -13.90
N LYS A 114 -12.52 -6.24 -13.67
CA LYS A 114 -13.12 -5.20 -14.51
C LYS A 114 -12.12 -4.78 -15.59
N SER A 115 -12.58 -4.71 -16.83
CA SER A 115 -11.75 -4.24 -17.95
C SER A 115 -11.86 -2.72 -18.05
N ASP A 116 -10.73 -2.04 -18.08
CA ASP A 116 -10.66 -0.58 -18.29
C ASP A 116 -10.98 -0.22 -19.77
N SER A 117 -11.30 -1.22 -20.61
CA SER A 117 -11.45 -1.11 -22.07
C SER A 117 -12.76 -1.67 -22.62
N ALA A 118 -13.75 -1.99 -21.78
CA ALA A 118 -14.94 -2.76 -22.19
C ALA A 118 -15.74 -2.13 -23.35
N ASP A 119 -15.76 -0.81 -23.47
CA ASP A 119 -16.64 -0.11 -24.42
C ASP A 119 -16.15 -0.14 -25.88
N ASN A 120 -14.84 -0.27 -26.10
CA ASN A 120 -14.22 -0.11 -27.43
C ASN A 120 -13.73 -1.43 -28.04
N LEU A 121 -14.09 -2.57 -27.46
CA LEU A 121 -13.62 -3.88 -27.88
C LEU A 121 -14.74 -4.68 -28.57
N THR A 122 -14.38 -5.37 -29.65
CA THR A 122 -15.26 -6.39 -30.25
C THR A 122 -15.49 -7.53 -29.27
N GLU A 123 -16.59 -8.27 -29.41
CA GLU A 123 -16.88 -9.46 -28.58
C GLU A 123 -15.74 -10.48 -28.59
N GLN A 124 -15.05 -10.65 -29.73
CA GLN A 124 -13.89 -11.53 -29.82
C GLN A 124 -12.73 -11.04 -28.94
N GLN A 125 -12.43 -9.74 -28.97
CA GLN A 125 -11.36 -9.16 -28.13
C GLN A 125 -11.70 -9.23 -26.65
N LYS A 126 -12.97 -9.00 -26.27
CA LYS A 126 -13.46 -9.17 -24.89
C LYS A 126 -13.22 -10.60 -24.39
N ASN A 127 -13.57 -11.60 -25.20
CA ASN A 127 -13.36 -13.01 -24.86
C ASN A 127 -11.87 -13.37 -24.73
N THR A 128 -11.01 -12.84 -25.61
CA THR A 128 -9.55 -13.04 -25.52
C THR A 128 -9.00 -12.41 -24.23
N GLN A 129 -9.33 -11.15 -23.93
CA GLN A 129 -8.89 -10.50 -22.70
C GLN A 129 -9.36 -11.24 -21.45
N GLN A 130 -10.63 -11.66 -21.41
CA GLN A 130 -11.14 -12.48 -20.31
C GLN A 130 -10.31 -13.75 -20.15
N GLY A 131 -10.11 -14.51 -21.22
CA GLY A 131 -9.35 -15.77 -21.17
C GLY A 131 -7.94 -15.58 -20.57
N LEU A 132 -7.31 -14.45 -20.89
CA LEU A 132 -5.98 -14.10 -20.38
C LEU A 132 -6.00 -13.70 -18.91
N VAL A 133 -6.89 -12.78 -18.51
CA VAL A 133 -7.05 -12.40 -17.10
C VAL A 133 -7.34 -13.63 -16.24
N VAL A 134 -8.25 -14.50 -16.69
CA VAL A 134 -8.55 -15.78 -16.04
C VAL A 134 -7.31 -16.68 -15.96
N SER A 135 -6.57 -16.84 -17.06
CA SER A 135 -5.33 -17.64 -17.09
C SER A 135 -4.28 -17.10 -16.11
N TYR A 136 -4.09 -15.78 -16.05
CA TYR A 136 -3.14 -15.14 -15.13
C TYR A 136 -3.54 -15.30 -13.68
N LEU A 137 -4.82 -15.10 -13.36
CA LEU A 137 -5.34 -15.26 -11.99
C LEU A 137 -5.27 -16.72 -11.55
N ILE A 138 -5.71 -17.67 -12.39
CA ILE A 138 -5.55 -19.11 -12.10
C ILE A 138 -4.08 -19.43 -11.90
N GLY A 139 -3.20 -18.88 -12.74
CA GLY A 139 -1.77 -18.96 -12.55
C GLY A 139 -1.37 -18.47 -11.17
N LEU A 140 -1.76 -17.26 -10.78
CA LEU A 140 -1.39 -16.62 -9.52
C LEU A 140 -1.77 -17.51 -8.32
N PHE A 141 -2.99 -18.05 -8.33
CA PHE A 141 -3.47 -18.93 -7.27
C PHE A 141 -2.85 -20.33 -7.30
N LYS A 142 -2.62 -20.91 -8.50
CA LYS A 142 -1.88 -22.18 -8.66
C LYS A 142 -0.50 -22.14 -8.03
N ARG A 143 0.17 -21.00 -8.14
CA ARG A 143 1.57 -20.82 -7.79
C ARG A 143 1.87 -20.71 -6.31
N GLN A 144 0.88 -20.30 -5.53
CA GLN A 144 0.98 -20.25 -4.05
C GLN A 144 0.61 -21.58 -3.39
N SER A 145 0.39 -22.67 -4.16
CA SER A 145 -0.05 -23.95 -3.61
C SER A 145 0.53 -25.16 -4.35
N GLU A 146 1.41 -25.91 -3.69
CA GLU A 146 2.02 -27.16 -4.20
C GLU A 146 1.00 -28.28 -4.52
N ASN A 147 -0.20 -28.24 -3.92
CA ASN A 147 -1.25 -29.24 -4.09
C ASN A 147 -2.45 -28.74 -4.91
N TRP A 148 -2.20 -28.00 -6.00
CA TRP A 148 -3.28 -27.56 -6.89
C TRP A 148 -3.85 -28.72 -7.72
N GLY A 149 -5.02 -29.23 -7.33
CA GLY A 149 -5.76 -30.19 -8.14
C GLY A 149 -6.40 -29.54 -9.36
N ASP A 150 -6.37 -30.22 -10.51
CA ASP A 150 -7.03 -29.77 -11.76
C ASP A 150 -8.50 -29.40 -11.56
N ARG A 151 -9.17 -30.09 -10.64
CA ARG A 151 -10.55 -29.84 -10.22
C ARG A 151 -10.75 -28.43 -9.65
N PHE A 152 -9.88 -27.98 -8.74
CA PHE A 152 -9.99 -26.64 -8.14
C PHE A 152 -9.70 -25.53 -9.15
N GLY A 153 -8.76 -25.79 -10.06
CA GLY A 153 -8.49 -24.91 -11.19
C GLY A 153 -9.74 -24.65 -12.02
N ARG A 154 -10.51 -25.70 -12.32
CA ARG A 154 -11.76 -25.59 -13.09
C ARG A 154 -12.85 -24.82 -12.34
N ILE A 155 -13.03 -25.05 -11.05
CA ILE A 155 -14.05 -24.34 -10.24
C ILE A 155 -13.74 -22.84 -10.24
N LEU A 156 -12.50 -22.48 -9.91
CA LEU A 156 -12.07 -21.08 -9.90
C LEU A 156 -12.15 -20.46 -11.29
N GLU A 157 -11.76 -21.20 -12.34
CA GLU A 157 -11.92 -20.77 -13.72
C GLU A 157 -13.37 -20.43 -14.07
N THR A 158 -14.32 -21.31 -13.74
CA THR A 158 -15.74 -21.10 -13.99
C THR A 158 -16.24 -19.84 -13.27
N LEU A 159 -15.88 -19.65 -12.00
CA LEU A 159 -16.27 -18.48 -11.21
C LEU A 159 -15.68 -17.18 -11.76
N LEU A 160 -14.39 -17.17 -12.11
CA LEU A 160 -13.72 -16.01 -12.70
C LEU A 160 -14.33 -15.66 -14.06
N ARG A 161 -14.60 -16.65 -14.92
CA ARG A 161 -15.26 -16.42 -16.21
C ARG A 161 -16.66 -15.85 -16.03
N ALA A 162 -17.44 -16.39 -15.10
CA ALA A 162 -18.78 -15.91 -14.82
C ALA A 162 -18.77 -14.45 -14.36
N THR A 163 -17.96 -14.12 -13.35
CA THR A 163 -17.85 -12.76 -12.79
C THR A 163 -17.29 -11.75 -13.79
N ILE A 164 -16.22 -12.09 -14.53
CA ILE A 164 -15.68 -11.21 -15.57
C ILE A 164 -16.70 -10.98 -16.69
N ASN A 165 -17.48 -12.01 -17.08
CA ASN A 165 -18.55 -11.83 -18.06
C ASN A 165 -19.62 -10.85 -17.58
N GLN A 166 -20.00 -10.92 -16.30
CA GLN A 166 -20.95 -9.97 -15.73
C GLN A 166 -20.41 -8.54 -15.82
N ASN A 167 -19.14 -8.33 -15.44
CA ASN A 167 -18.51 -7.02 -15.54
C ASN A 167 -18.42 -6.50 -16.99
N LEU A 168 -18.14 -7.39 -17.95
CA LEU A 168 -17.94 -7.00 -19.36
C LEU A 168 -19.25 -6.74 -20.13
N LYS A 169 -20.33 -7.44 -19.80
CA LYS A 169 -21.59 -7.42 -20.56
C LYS A 169 -22.70 -6.62 -19.90
N HIS A 170 -22.67 -6.54 -18.58
CA HIS A 170 -23.73 -5.93 -17.79
C HIS A 170 -23.23 -4.75 -16.93
N ASP A 171 -21.95 -4.35 -17.10
CA ASP A 171 -21.28 -3.28 -16.33
C ASP A 171 -21.40 -3.47 -14.81
N GLU A 172 -21.44 -4.72 -14.39
CA GLU A 172 -21.36 -5.09 -12.98
C GLU A 172 -19.94 -4.81 -12.43
N GLU A 173 -19.81 -4.86 -11.11
CA GLU A 173 -18.58 -4.48 -10.41
C GLU A 173 -18.02 -5.63 -9.56
N TYR A 174 -18.16 -6.87 -10.01
CA TYR A 174 -17.60 -8.03 -9.32
C TYR A 174 -16.09 -7.87 -9.14
N THR A 175 -15.64 -8.27 -7.96
CA THR A 175 -14.25 -8.17 -7.49
C THR A 175 -13.72 -9.57 -7.16
N LEU A 176 -12.42 -9.69 -6.87
CA LEU A 176 -11.88 -10.97 -6.40
C LEU A 176 -12.44 -11.36 -5.03
N LEU A 177 -12.86 -10.39 -4.22
CA LEU A 177 -13.55 -10.67 -2.97
C LEU A 177 -14.93 -11.33 -3.23
N ASP A 178 -15.66 -10.90 -4.25
CA ASP A 178 -16.94 -11.54 -4.61
C ASP A 178 -16.77 -12.98 -5.11
N VAL A 179 -15.67 -13.25 -5.82
CA VAL A 179 -15.29 -14.62 -6.21
C VAL A 179 -15.03 -15.48 -4.97
N PHE A 180 -14.38 -14.93 -3.96
CA PHE A 180 -14.19 -15.63 -2.68
C PHE A 180 -15.54 -15.89 -1.98
N ARG A 181 -16.43 -14.89 -1.94
CA ARG A 181 -17.79 -15.05 -1.38
C ARG A 181 -18.57 -16.14 -2.09
N CYS A 182 -18.48 -16.25 -3.42
CA CYS A 182 -19.12 -17.35 -4.16
C CYS A 182 -18.58 -18.75 -3.81
N ILE A 183 -17.42 -18.85 -3.16
CA ILE A 183 -16.82 -20.12 -2.73
C ILE A 183 -17.19 -20.42 -1.27
N THR A 184 -17.40 -19.40 -0.44
CA THR A 184 -17.70 -19.53 1.00
C THR A 184 -19.19 -19.48 1.32
N GLU A 185 -19.96 -18.70 0.56
CA GLU A 185 -21.38 -18.40 0.77
C GLU A 185 -22.22 -18.97 -0.38
N GLN A 186 -23.15 -19.88 -0.06
CA GLN A 186 -24.06 -20.44 -1.07
C GLN A 186 -25.01 -19.40 -1.66
N GLU A 187 -25.37 -18.38 -0.88
CA GLU A 187 -26.24 -17.28 -1.30
C GLU A 187 -25.57 -16.44 -2.39
N ALA A 188 -24.31 -16.03 -2.19
CA ALA A 188 -23.54 -15.30 -3.20
C ALA A 188 -23.38 -16.09 -4.51
N LEU A 189 -23.13 -17.40 -4.42
CA LEU A 189 -23.07 -18.27 -5.60
C LEU A 189 -24.44 -18.37 -6.31
N GLN A 190 -25.53 -18.44 -5.54
CA GLN A 190 -26.89 -18.49 -6.06
C GLN A 190 -27.23 -17.22 -6.84
N GLU A 191 -26.92 -16.05 -6.28
CA GLU A 191 -27.12 -14.77 -6.94
C GLU A 191 -26.36 -14.68 -8.27
N LEU A 192 -25.10 -15.16 -8.31
CA LEU A 192 -24.34 -15.22 -9.55
C LEU A 192 -24.99 -16.17 -10.57
N ILE A 193 -25.46 -17.35 -10.15
CA ILE A 193 -26.16 -18.31 -11.03
C ILE A 193 -27.39 -17.68 -11.68
N ASP A 194 -28.15 -16.92 -10.91
CA ASP A 194 -29.40 -16.31 -11.37
C ASP A 194 -29.13 -15.18 -12.39
N LYS A 195 -28.03 -14.44 -12.24
CA LYS A 195 -27.59 -13.40 -13.20
C LYS A 195 -26.93 -13.94 -14.47
N VAL A 196 -26.26 -15.10 -14.42
CA VAL A 196 -25.50 -15.63 -15.58
C VAL A 196 -26.43 -16.11 -16.68
N GLU A 197 -26.47 -15.45 -17.84
CA GLU A 197 -27.34 -15.83 -18.97
C GLU A 197 -26.86 -17.05 -19.77
N ASP A 198 -25.54 -17.26 -19.87
CA ASP A 198 -24.96 -18.35 -20.64
C ASP A 198 -25.37 -19.71 -20.03
N PRO A 199 -26.13 -20.56 -20.75
CA PRO A 199 -26.65 -21.80 -20.18
C PRO A 199 -25.55 -22.80 -19.83
N VAL A 200 -24.41 -22.78 -20.52
CA VAL A 200 -23.27 -23.67 -20.25
C VAL A 200 -22.57 -23.25 -18.97
N VAL A 201 -22.27 -21.95 -18.82
CA VAL A 201 -21.64 -21.43 -17.60
C VAL A 201 -22.57 -21.56 -16.40
N ARG A 202 -23.86 -21.24 -16.57
CA ARG A 202 -24.88 -21.39 -15.53
C ARG A 202 -24.99 -22.83 -15.04
N GLU A 203 -24.97 -23.81 -15.96
CA GLU A 203 -25.04 -25.22 -15.58
C GLU A 203 -23.79 -25.68 -14.82
N GLN A 204 -22.59 -25.22 -15.24
CA GLN A 204 -21.37 -25.50 -14.49
C GLN A 204 -21.40 -24.90 -13.08
N LEU A 205 -21.92 -23.68 -12.90
CA LEU A 205 -22.05 -23.07 -11.58
C LEU A 205 -23.07 -23.83 -10.71
N LYS A 206 -24.17 -24.33 -11.27
CA LYS A 206 -25.09 -25.22 -10.56
C LYS A 206 -24.41 -26.52 -10.15
N THR A 207 -23.60 -27.11 -11.03
CA THR A 207 -22.77 -28.28 -10.67
C THR A 207 -21.83 -27.92 -9.51
N VAL A 208 -21.21 -26.73 -9.51
CA VAL A 208 -20.37 -26.28 -8.38
C VAL A 208 -21.18 -26.21 -7.09
N ARG A 209 -22.39 -25.64 -7.12
CA ARG A 209 -23.26 -25.49 -5.95
C ARG A 209 -23.79 -26.83 -5.42
N ASP A 210 -24.18 -27.73 -6.32
CA ASP A 210 -24.93 -28.95 -5.98
C ASP A 210 -24.00 -30.14 -5.67
N ASP A 211 -22.86 -30.26 -6.38
CA ASP A 211 -21.95 -31.40 -6.26
C ASP A 211 -20.78 -31.18 -5.28
N TYR A 212 -20.54 -29.94 -4.85
CA TYR A 212 -19.42 -29.61 -3.96
C TYR A 212 -19.92 -29.04 -2.64
N GLY A 213 -19.81 -29.84 -1.58
CA GLY A 213 -20.08 -29.40 -0.22
C GLY A 213 -18.94 -28.54 0.34
N LYS A 214 -19.16 -28.04 1.57
CA LYS A 214 -18.17 -27.22 2.29
C LYS A 214 -16.82 -27.92 2.43
N ASN A 215 -16.81 -29.23 2.65
CA ASN A 215 -15.59 -30.01 2.84
C ASN A 215 -14.78 -30.17 1.53
N GLU A 216 -15.45 -30.27 0.38
CA GLU A 216 -14.79 -30.35 -0.91
C GLU A 216 -14.18 -29.01 -1.32
N LEU A 217 -14.78 -27.89 -0.94
CA LEU A 217 -14.30 -26.54 -1.23
C LEU A 217 -13.31 -26.00 -0.19
N GLU A 218 -13.23 -26.60 1.01
CA GLU A 218 -12.36 -26.17 2.10
C GLU A 218 -10.89 -25.92 1.67
N PRO A 219 -10.24 -26.76 0.83
CA PRO A 219 -8.88 -26.48 0.37
C PRO A 219 -8.76 -25.22 -0.49
N LEU A 220 -9.78 -24.92 -1.30
CA LEU A 220 -9.84 -23.70 -2.11
C LEU A 220 -10.13 -22.49 -1.22
N GLN A 221 -11.05 -22.63 -0.25
CA GLN A 221 -11.37 -21.59 0.74
C GLN A 221 -10.14 -21.21 1.54
N ARG A 222 -9.43 -22.17 2.17
CA ARG A 222 -8.22 -21.89 2.97
C ARG A 222 -7.17 -21.11 2.19
N ARG A 223 -6.97 -21.44 0.90
CA ARG A 223 -5.98 -20.76 0.04
C ARG A 223 -6.36 -19.33 -0.31
N LEU A 224 -7.64 -19.09 -0.57
CA LEU A 224 -8.11 -17.72 -0.82
C LEU A 224 -8.18 -16.91 0.48
N ASN A 225 -8.39 -17.59 1.61
CA ASN A 225 -8.38 -16.97 2.93
C ASN A 225 -7.03 -16.32 3.26
N ASP A 226 -5.91 -16.92 2.82
CA ASP A 226 -4.58 -16.33 2.97
C ASP A 226 -4.46 -14.95 2.28
N PHE A 227 -5.26 -14.68 1.25
CA PHE A 227 -5.34 -13.36 0.61
C PHE A 227 -6.33 -12.43 1.32
N VAL A 228 -7.52 -12.92 1.67
CA VAL A 228 -8.61 -12.08 2.23
C VAL A 228 -8.37 -11.70 3.71
N MET A 229 -7.59 -12.49 4.44
CA MET A 229 -7.28 -12.22 5.85
C MET A 229 -6.33 -11.04 6.05
N ASP A 230 -5.47 -10.76 5.07
CA ASP A 230 -4.63 -9.58 5.07
C ASP A 230 -5.45 -8.33 4.68
N SER A 231 -5.50 -7.34 5.57
CA SER A 231 -6.32 -6.13 5.37
C SER A 231 -5.89 -5.34 4.14
N THR A 232 -4.59 -5.24 3.88
CA THR A 232 -4.03 -4.51 2.72
C THR A 232 -4.42 -5.21 1.43
N ILE A 233 -4.24 -6.53 1.34
CA ILE A 233 -4.69 -7.31 0.17
C ILE A 233 -6.19 -7.15 -0.02
N ARG A 234 -6.98 -7.29 1.05
CA ARG A 234 -8.44 -7.17 0.99
C ARG A 234 -8.87 -5.81 0.42
N GLU A 235 -8.24 -4.71 0.83
CA GLU A 235 -8.52 -3.38 0.30
C GLU A 235 -8.19 -3.27 -1.19
N ILE A 236 -7.02 -3.80 -1.62
CA ILE A 236 -6.63 -3.81 -3.04
C ILE A 236 -7.65 -4.58 -3.88
N ILE A 237 -8.03 -5.79 -3.46
CA ILE A 237 -8.79 -6.72 -4.30
C ILE A 237 -10.31 -6.58 -4.21
N SER A 238 -10.82 -5.86 -3.21
CA SER A 238 -12.26 -5.58 -3.01
C SER A 238 -12.71 -4.27 -3.66
N ALA A 239 -11.77 -3.51 -4.23
CA ALA A 239 -12.08 -2.30 -4.95
C ALA A 239 -12.98 -2.63 -6.16
N LYS A 240 -14.13 -1.95 -6.26
CA LYS A 240 -15.08 -2.10 -7.38
C LYS A 240 -14.53 -1.51 -8.68
N GLN A 241 -13.79 -0.40 -8.56
CA GLN A 241 -13.03 0.23 -9.64
C GLN A 241 -11.55 0.22 -9.30
N SER A 242 -10.69 0.19 -10.33
CA SER A 242 -9.26 0.38 -10.11
C SER A 242 -8.97 1.86 -9.87
N SER A 243 -8.10 2.19 -8.90
CA SER A 243 -7.64 3.56 -8.64
C SER A 243 -6.81 4.13 -9.81
N VAL A 244 -6.36 3.26 -10.71
CA VAL A 244 -5.59 3.58 -11.91
C VAL A 244 -6.33 2.99 -13.12
N ASN A 245 -6.57 3.83 -14.13
CA ASN A 245 -6.96 3.36 -15.45
C ASN A 245 -5.69 2.96 -16.22
N PHE A 246 -5.35 1.67 -16.21
CA PHE A 246 -4.10 1.18 -16.79
C PHE A 246 -4.08 1.31 -18.31
N LYS A 247 -5.25 1.21 -18.95
CA LYS A 247 -5.38 1.42 -20.39
C LYS A 247 -4.99 2.84 -20.76
N GLN A 248 -5.62 3.82 -20.11
CA GLN A 248 -5.32 5.22 -20.35
C GLN A 248 -3.87 5.54 -20.00
N ALA A 249 -3.35 5.04 -18.87
CA ALA A 249 -1.96 5.26 -18.50
C ALA A 249 -0.99 4.74 -19.58
N VAL A 250 -1.28 3.59 -20.18
CA VAL A 250 -0.50 3.02 -21.26
C VAL A 250 -0.68 3.82 -22.56
N GLU A 251 -1.89 4.24 -22.93
CA GLU A 251 -2.17 5.04 -24.13
C GLU A 251 -1.56 6.46 -24.06
N ASP A 252 -1.60 7.09 -22.89
CA ASP A 252 -1.06 8.42 -22.61
C ASP A 252 0.44 8.40 -22.24
N GLU A 253 1.14 7.28 -22.47
CA GLU A 253 2.59 7.13 -22.25
C GLU A 253 3.06 7.49 -20.82
N LYS A 254 2.23 7.19 -19.81
CA LYS A 254 2.49 7.49 -18.41
C LYS A 254 3.62 6.65 -17.82
N ILE A 255 4.11 7.09 -16.66
CA ILE A 255 5.17 6.44 -15.89
C ILE A 255 4.55 5.83 -14.64
N ILE A 256 4.43 4.50 -14.58
CA ILE A 256 3.85 3.82 -13.42
C ILE A 256 4.97 3.32 -12.52
N LEU A 257 5.05 3.85 -11.31
CA LEU A 257 6.06 3.50 -10.32
C LEU A 257 5.42 2.66 -9.23
N VAL A 258 5.81 1.38 -9.13
CA VAL A 258 5.27 0.43 -8.16
C VAL A 258 6.33 0.16 -7.11
N GLU A 259 6.12 0.71 -5.92
CA GLU A 259 7.01 0.53 -4.78
C GLU A 259 6.51 -0.60 -3.90
N ILE A 260 7.34 -1.64 -3.77
CA ILE A 260 6.94 -2.89 -3.13
C ILE A 260 7.89 -3.21 -1.97
N GLN A 261 7.81 -2.44 -0.88
CA GLN A 261 8.70 -2.63 0.26
C GLN A 261 8.34 -3.90 1.06
N LYS A 262 8.91 -5.05 0.66
CA LYS A 262 8.63 -6.36 1.29
C LYS A 262 8.78 -6.40 2.82
N GLY A 263 9.70 -5.61 3.36
CA GLY A 263 9.95 -5.56 4.81
C GLY A 263 8.81 -4.88 5.59
N GLU A 264 8.01 -4.06 4.91
CA GLU A 264 6.92 -3.27 5.49
C GLU A 264 5.57 -4.00 5.35
N ILE A 265 5.25 -4.48 4.14
CA ILE A 265 3.95 -5.10 3.81
C ILE A 265 3.98 -6.62 3.71
N GLY A 266 5.15 -7.23 3.86
CA GLY A 266 5.33 -8.67 3.67
C GLY A 266 5.40 -9.12 2.21
N LYS A 267 5.91 -10.34 2.01
CA LYS A 267 6.21 -10.90 0.69
C LYS A 267 4.95 -11.20 -0.15
N GLN A 268 3.87 -11.65 0.48
CA GLN A 268 2.66 -12.07 -0.24
C GLN A 268 1.94 -10.86 -0.86
N VAL A 269 1.69 -9.81 -0.07
CA VAL A 269 1.10 -8.54 -0.55
C VAL A 269 1.93 -7.97 -1.70
N SER A 270 3.25 -7.95 -1.50
CA SER A 270 4.21 -7.49 -2.50
C SER A 270 4.09 -8.20 -3.84
N GLN A 271 4.07 -9.53 -3.82
CA GLN A 271 3.96 -10.33 -5.03
C GLN A 271 2.61 -10.13 -5.70
N LEU A 272 1.52 -10.09 -4.93
CA LEU A 272 0.18 -9.89 -5.46
C LEU A 272 0.06 -8.55 -6.20
N VAL A 273 0.44 -7.44 -5.57
CA VAL A 273 0.33 -6.10 -6.16
C VAL A 273 1.11 -6.02 -7.45
N GLY A 274 2.37 -6.46 -7.45
CA GLY A 274 3.19 -6.47 -8.65
C GLY A 274 2.58 -7.33 -9.77
N SER A 275 2.07 -8.52 -9.43
CA SER A 275 1.37 -9.39 -10.39
C SER A 275 0.11 -8.76 -10.97
N LEU A 276 -0.74 -8.14 -10.15
CA LEU A 276 -1.96 -7.47 -10.59
C LEU A 276 -1.64 -6.30 -11.53
N VAL A 277 -0.63 -5.48 -11.20
CA VAL A 277 -0.18 -4.38 -12.05
C VAL A 277 0.36 -4.92 -13.37
N ILE A 278 1.26 -5.91 -13.36
CA ILE A 278 1.79 -6.54 -14.59
C ILE A 278 0.64 -7.07 -15.46
N THR A 279 -0.33 -7.75 -14.85
CA THR A 279 -1.50 -8.31 -15.55
C THR A 279 -2.32 -7.20 -16.22
N LYS A 280 -2.62 -6.11 -15.49
CA LYS A 280 -3.35 -4.96 -16.02
C LYS A 280 -2.60 -4.25 -17.15
N ILE A 281 -1.30 -4.06 -17.01
CA ILE A 281 -0.45 -3.46 -18.05
C ILE A 281 -0.44 -4.33 -19.30
N TRP A 282 -0.22 -5.63 -19.14
CA TRP A 282 -0.17 -6.53 -20.28
C TRP A 282 -1.52 -6.61 -21.01
N ALA A 283 -2.63 -6.70 -20.27
CA ALA A 283 -3.98 -6.64 -20.86
C ALA A 283 -4.23 -5.32 -21.61
N SER A 284 -3.74 -4.20 -21.07
CA SER A 284 -3.83 -2.86 -21.69
C SER A 284 -3.00 -2.78 -22.98
N ILE A 285 -1.78 -3.32 -22.96
CA ILE A 285 -0.89 -3.40 -24.12
C ILE A 285 -1.52 -4.25 -25.23
N GLN A 286 -2.08 -5.41 -24.90
CA GLN A 286 -2.75 -6.28 -25.88
C GLN A 286 -4.02 -5.65 -26.46
N SER A 287 -4.69 -4.77 -25.71
CA SER A 287 -5.85 -4.03 -26.22
C SER A 287 -5.50 -3.16 -27.44
N ARG A 288 -4.23 -2.77 -27.60
CA ARG A 288 -3.70 -2.05 -28.77
C ARG A 288 -3.65 -2.89 -30.04
N VAL A 289 -4.11 -4.16 -30.03
CA VAL A 289 -4.18 -5.03 -31.21
C VAL A 289 -4.97 -4.39 -32.36
N SER A 290 -5.94 -3.53 -32.05
CA SER A 290 -6.73 -2.78 -33.03
C SER A 290 -5.96 -1.65 -33.71
N MET A 291 -4.87 -1.16 -33.11
CA MET A 291 -4.02 -0.11 -33.67
C MET A 291 -3.02 -0.72 -34.68
N PRO A 292 -2.77 -0.07 -35.84
CA PRO A 292 -1.66 -0.43 -36.73
C PRO A 292 -0.33 -0.50 -35.97
N ALA A 293 0.56 -1.42 -36.35
CA ALA A 293 1.81 -1.66 -35.62
C ALA A 293 2.73 -0.42 -35.60
N GLU A 294 2.64 0.40 -36.64
CA GLU A 294 3.41 1.63 -36.82
C GLU A 294 2.94 2.76 -35.89
N GLU A 295 1.66 2.77 -35.51
CA GLU A 295 1.05 3.79 -34.63
C GLU A 295 1.18 3.43 -33.14
N ARG A 296 1.56 2.19 -32.83
CA ARG A 296 1.78 1.77 -31.43
C ARG A 296 3.03 2.41 -30.89
N GLU A 297 2.94 3.22 -29.86
CA GLU A 297 4.16 3.74 -29.21
C GLU A 297 4.80 2.71 -28.27
N PRO A 298 6.15 2.68 -28.17
CA PRO A 298 6.86 1.78 -27.27
C PRO A 298 6.45 2.00 -25.82
N TYR A 299 6.26 0.90 -25.10
CA TYR A 299 6.07 0.92 -23.66
C TYR A 299 6.99 -0.13 -23.02
N PHE A 300 7.60 0.20 -21.87
CA PHE A 300 8.59 -0.66 -21.23
C PHE A 300 8.16 -1.13 -19.84
N LEU A 301 8.44 -2.40 -19.53
CA LEU A 301 8.29 -2.96 -18.19
C LEU A 301 9.67 -3.22 -17.59
N TYR A 302 9.98 -2.52 -16.52
CA TYR A 302 11.17 -2.67 -15.70
C TYR A 302 10.82 -3.40 -14.40
N VAL A 303 11.50 -4.52 -14.14
CA VAL A 303 11.30 -5.32 -12.93
C VAL A 303 12.64 -5.54 -12.26
N ASP A 304 12.87 -4.86 -11.14
CA ASP A 304 13.99 -5.18 -10.25
C ASP A 304 13.64 -6.40 -9.39
N GLU A 305 14.64 -7.24 -9.12
CA GLU A 305 14.50 -8.53 -8.43
C GLU A 305 13.36 -9.39 -9.00
N LEU A 306 13.48 -9.74 -10.27
CA LEU A 306 12.52 -10.55 -11.02
C LEU A 306 12.23 -11.92 -10.36
N ASP A 307 13.15 -12.45 -9.55
CA ASP A 307 12.97 -13.67 -8.74
C ASP A 307 11.84 -13.55 -7.70
N ASN A 308 11.42 -12.33 -7.34
CA ASN A 308 10.21 -12.15 -6.53
C ASN A 308 8.94 -12.53 -7.27
N PHE A 309 8.96 -12.40 -8.58
CA PHE A 309 7.89 -12.78 -9.47
C PHE A 309 8.23 -14.09 -10.19
N ALA A 310 9.17 -14.88 -9.62
CA ALA A 310 9.55 -16.22 -10.06
C ALA A 310 8.35 -17.13 -10.33
N SER A 311 7.33 -16.98 -9.48
CA SER A 311 6.06 -17.68 -9.62
C SER A 311 5.47 -17.41 -11.01
N GLU A 312 5.40 -16.14 -11.45
CA GLU A 312 4.65 -15.63 -12.61
C GLU A 312 5.13 -16.13 -13.99
N GLY A 313 5.98 -17.15 -14.04
CA GLY A 313 6.69 -17.62 -15.22
C GLY A 313 5.83 -17.90 -16.46
N SER A 314 4.57 -18.31 -16.32
CA SER A 314 3.68 -18.50 -17.48
C SER A 314 3.24 -17.18 -18.11
N GLY A 315 3.06 -16.12 -17.32
CA GLY A 315 2.71 -14.80 -17.87
C GLY A 315 3.90 -14.04 -18.42
N PHE A 316 5.08 -14.21 -17.81
CA PHE A 316 6.31 -13.71 -18.43
C PHE A 316 6.64 -14.43 -19.74
N ASP A 317 6.31 -15.72 -19.91
CA ASP A 317 6.55 -16.42 -21.18
C ASP A 317 5.75 -15.80 -22.33
N GLU A 318 4.47 -15.48 -22.10
CA GLU A 318 3.63 -14.77 -23.08
C GLU A 318 4.12 -13.34 -23.35
N ILE A 319 4.40 -12.55 -22.29
CA ILE A 319 4.97 -11.21 -22.42
C ILE A 319 6.27 -11.22 -23.24
N LEU A 320 7.15 -12.18 -22.99
CA LEU A 320 8.48 -12.24 -23.63
C LEU A 320 8.43 -12.83 -25.05
N SER A 321 7.42 -13.64 -25.38
CA SER A 321 7.29 -14.24 -26.71
C SER A 321 6.46 -13.37 -27.65
N GLU A 322 5.42 -12.70 -27.16
CA GLU A 322 4.47 -11.92 -27.96
C GLU A 322 4.66 -10.40 -27.83
N GLY A 323 5.25 -9.91 -26.72
CA GLY A 323 5.30 -8.47 -26.41
C GLY A 323 5.92 -7.59 -27.50
N ARG A 324 6.85 -8.13 -28.28
CA ARG A 324 7.44 -7.44 -29.43
C ARG A 324 6.40 -6.98 -30.45
N GLU A 325 5.37 -7.78 -30.72
CA GLU A 325 4.31 -7.45 -31.68
C GLU A 325 3.49 -6.23 -31.22
N TYR A 326 3.40 -6.04 -29.91
CA TYR A 326 2.69 -4.93 -29.28
C TYR A 326 3.60 -3.73 -28.96
N ARG A 327 4.84 -3.73 -29.45
CA ARG A 327 5.88 -2.75 -29.10
C ARG A 327 6.08 -2.61 -27.58
N PHE A 328 5.99 -3.74 -26.87
CA PHE A 328 6.22 -3.84 -25.43
C PHE A 328 7.60 -4.42 -25.14
N GLY A 329 8.46 -3.63 -24.51
CA GLY A 329 9.79 -4.03 -24.08
C GLY A 329 9.80 -4.51 -22.63
N PHE A 330 10.68 -5.45 -22.31
CA PHE A 330 10.87 -5.94 -20.93
C PHE A 330 12.33 -5.79 -20.53
N TRP A 331 12.56 -5.40 -19.29
CA TRP A 331 13.87 -5.30 -18.68
C TRP A 331 13.80 -5.88 -17.26
N GLY A 332 14.37 -7.07 -17.09
CA GLY A 332 14.35 -7.78 -15.81
C GLY A 332 15.73 -7.91 -15.21
N ALA A 333 15.86 -7.67 -13.91
CA ALA A 333 17.08 -7.93 -13.17
C ALA A 333 16.92 -9.15 -12.25
N VAL A 334 17.91 -10.05 -12.25
CA VAL A 334 18.02 -11.14 -11.28
C VAL A 334 19.37 -11.12 -10.61
N GLN A 335 19.43 -11.58 -9.37
CA GLN A 335 20.71 -11.77 -8.70
C GLN A 335 21.41 -13.03 -9.20
N TYR A 336 20.65 -14.13 -9.27
CA TYR A 336 21.13 -15.45 -9.68
C TYR A 336 20.12 -16.05 -10.66
N ILE A 337 20.59 -16.52 -11.82
CA ILE A 337 19.67 -17.06 -12.82
C ILE A 337 18.98 -18.34 -12.32
N ASP A 338 19.62 -19.06 -11.40
CA ASP A 338 19.14 -20.33 -10.86
C ASP A 338 18.07 -20.19 -9.78
N GLN A 339 17.88 -18.99 -9.22
CA GLN A 339 16.72 -18.67 -8.36
C GLN A 339 15.41 -18.68 -9.15
N LEU A 340 15.47 -18.44 -10.47
CA LEU A 340 14.29 -18.53 -11.32
C LEU A 340 13.87 -20.00 -11.49
N PRO A 341 12.57 -20.32 -11.35
CA PRO A 341 12.02 -21.61 -11.72
C PRO A 341 12.34 -21.97 -13.17
N LYS A 342 12.48 -23.27 -13.44
CA LYS A 342 12.93 -23.77 -14.74
C LYS A 342 12.15 -23.18 -15.94
N PRO A 343 10.80 -23.09 -15.93
CA PRO A 343 10.06 -22.52 -17.06
C PRO A 343 10.43 -21.05 -17.31
N MET A 344 10.38 -20.22 -16.27
CA MET A 344 10.72 -18.80 -16.37
C MET A 344 12.16 -18.57 -16.81
N ARG A 345 13.08 -19.38 -16.28
CA ARG A 345 14.49 -19.36 -16.68
C ARG A 345 14.67 -19.66 -18.16
N GLN A 346 13.92 -20.63 -18.70
CA GLN A 346 13.94 -20.94 -20.13
C GLN A 346 13.36 -19.77 -20.95
N ALA A 347 12.27 -19.17 -20.50
CA ALA A 347 11.64 -18.01 -21.15
C ALA A 347 12.61 -16.82 -21.23
N VAL A 348 13.15 -16.35 -20.10
CA VAL A 348 14.06 -15.18 -20.09
C VAL A 348 15.36 -15.44 -20.84
N THR A 349 15.92 -16.66 -20.77
CA THR A 349 17.17 -16.97 -21.49
C THR A 349 16.97 -17.08 -23.00
N GLY A 350 15.82 -17.61 -23.45
CA GLY A 350 15.48 -17.77 -24.86
C GLY A 350 15.01 -16.49 -25.53
N ASN A 351 14.17 -15.71 -24.84
CA ASN A 351 13.47 -14.57 -25.42
C ASN A 351 14.20 -13.24 -25.20
N CYS A 352 14.87 -13.01 -24.07
CA CYS A 352 15.68 -11.80 -23.88
C CYS A 352 16.92 -11.84 -24.79
N ARG A 353 16.91 -11.03 -25.85
CA ARG A 353 17.98 -11.01 -26.85
C ARG A 353 19.17 -10.19 -26.38
N THR A 354 18.95 -9.22 -25.50
CA THR A 354 19.99 -8.48 -24.81
C THR A 354 20.23 -9.09 -23.43
N LYS A 355 21.50 -9.28 -23.07
CA LYS A 355 21.92 -9.79 -21.77
C LYS A 355 23.06 -8.94 -21.23
N LEU A 356 22.94 -8.50 -19.98
CA LEU A 356 23.99 -7.83 -19.24
C LEU A 356 24.34 -8.72 -18.04
N VAL A 357 25.60 -9.12 -17.95
CA VAL A 357 26.11 -9.86 -16.79
C VAL A 357 27.11 -8.97 -16.07
N PHE A 358 26.70 -8.54 -14.89
CA PHE A 358 27.53 -7.87 -13.90
C PHE A 358 28.19 -8.93 -13.03
N ASP A 359 29.34 -8.57 -12.44
CA ASP A 359 30.17 -9.40 -11.56
C ASP A 359 29.40 -10.58 -10.95
N PRO A 360 29.52 -11.78 -11.55
CA PRO A 360 28.70 -12.92 -11.18
C PRO A 360 29.13 -13.43 -9.82
N ALA A 361 28.15 -13.66 -8.94
CA ALA A 361 28.42 -14.22 -7.63
C ALA A 361 29.12 -15.58 -7.71
N GLU A 362 29.93 -15.92 -6.70
CA GLU A 362 30.71 -17.16 -6.66
C GLU A 362 29.86 -18.44 -6.82
N SER A 363 28.60 -18.40 -6.39
CA SER A 363 27.66 -19.52 -6.47
C SER A 363 26.99 -19.70 -7.84
N GLU A 364 27.21 -18.80 -8.78
CA GLU A 364 26.56 -18.80 -10.10
C GLU A 364 27.27 -19.77 -11.07
N ASP A 365 26.52 -20.50 -11.89
CA ASP A 365 27.12 -21.34 -12.94
C ASP A 365 27.70 -20.51 -14.09
N LEU A 366 28.98 -20.17 -13.98
CA LEU A 366 29.73 -19.45 -15.00
C LEU A 366 29.70 -20.13 -16.37
N THR A 367 29.52 -21.45 -16.44
CA THR A 367 29.39 -22.18 -17.72
C THR A 367 28.13 -21.76 -18.46
N LYS A 368 27.04 -21.58 -17.71
CA LYS A 368 25.75 -21.16 -18.25
C LYS A 368 25.79 -19.70 -18.69
N LEU A 369 26.36 -18.82 -17.86
CA LEU A 369 26.55 -17.41 -18.21
C LEU A 369 27.46 -17.23 -19.43
N SER A 370 28.57 -17.97 -19.48
CA SER A 370 29.47 -18.00 -20.63
C SER A 370 28.74 -18.34 -21.93
N ARG A 371 27.94 -19.42 -21.94
CA ARG A 371 27.12 -19.80 -23.11
C ARG A 371 26.10 -18.73 -23.49
N MET A 372 25.48 -18.09 -22.50
CA MET A 372 24.54 -16.99 -22.71
C MET A 372 25.20 -15.77 -23.40
N LEU A 373 26.49 -15.57 -23.14
CA LEU A 373 27.30 -14.47 -23.66
C LEU A 373 28.17 -14.84 -24.88
N ARG A 374 27.91 -15.98 -25.55
CA ARG A 374 28.68 -16.49 -26.69
C ARG A 374 30.08 -17.01 -26.33
N ASP A 375 30.15 -17.82 -25.28
CA ASP A 375 31.36 -18.52 -24.84
C ASP A 375 32.48 -17.56 -24.41
N VAL A 376 32.10 -16.43 -23.79
CA VAL A 376 33.04 -15.57 -23.04
C VAL A 376 33.77 -16.41 -21.99
N SER A 377 35.07 -16.19 -21.81
CA SER A 377 35.83 -17.00 -20.86
C SER A 377 35.35 -16.79 -19.43
N LYS A 378 35.46 -17.84 -18.61
CA LYS A 378 35.05 -17.75 -17.19
C LYS A 378 35.94 -16.78 -16.44
N GLU A 379 37.22 -16.75 -16.80
CA GLU A 379 38.24 -15.86 -16.25
C GLU A 379 37.90 -14.39 -16.54
N GLU A 380 37.44 -14.06 -17.74
CA GLU A 380 36.99 -12.70 -18.06
C GLU A 380 35.74 -12.31 -17.25
N LEU A 381 34.78 -13.22 -17.09
CA LEU A 381 33.59 -12.96 -16.27
C LEU A 381 33.93 -12.75 -14.79
N GLN A 382 34.86 -13.55 -14.23
CA GLN A 382 35.34 -13.39 -12.86
C GLN A 382 36.22 -12.16 -12.66
N SER A 383 36.76 -11.59 -13.75
CA SER A 383 37.52 -10.34 -13.71
C SER A 383 36.64 -9.09 -13.77
N LEU A 384 35.33 -9.25 -13.94
CA LEU A 384 34.38 -8.16 -13.82
C LEU A 384 34.45 -7.65 -12.38
N GLY A 385 34.70 -6.36 -12.21
CA GLY A 385 34.54 -5.69 -10.93
C GLY A 385 33.22 -4.92 -10.90
N ASP A 386 33.01 -4.20 -9.81
CA ASP A 386 31.84 -3.33 -9.65
C ASP A 386 31.67 -2.37 -10.84
N TYR A 387 30.41 -2.15 -11.24
CA TYR A 387 30.03 -1.23 -12.32
C TYR A 387 30.66 -1.59 -13.67
N ARG A 388 30.97 -2.86 -13.88
CA ARG A 388 31.36 -3.43 -15.17
C ARG A 388 30.43 -4.56 -15.54
N ALA A 389 30.10 -4.63 -16.83
CA ALA A 389 29.22 -5.65 -17.35
C ALA A 389 29.75 -6.24 -18.65
N ALA A 390 29.54 -7.53 -18.84
CA ALA A 390 29.59 -8.17 -20.13
C ALA A 390 28.21 -8.04 -20.80
N VAL A 391 28.17 -7.38 -21.96
CA VAL A 391 26.95 -7.13 -22.71
C VAL A 391 26.93 -8.00 -23.96
N SER A 392 25.84 -8.74 -24.15
CA SER A 392 25.53 -9.46 -25.38
C SER A 392 24.24 -8.90 -25.96
N LYS A 393 24.30 -8.25 -27.12
CA LYS A 393 23.15 -7.58 -27.76
C LYS A 393 23.03 -7.96 -29.23
N PRO A 394 21.85 -7.82 -29.86
CA PRO A 394 21.73 -7.96 -31.32
C PRO A 394 22.65 -6.96 -32.05
N SER A 395 23.32 -7.39 -33.13
CA SER A 395 24.02 -6.45 -34.02
C SER A 395 23.01 -5.63 -34.83
N SER A 396 23.33 -4.36 -35.02
CA SER A 396 22.66 -3.44 -35.93
C SER A 396 22.57 -3.97 -37.38
N ASN A 397 23.52 -4.81 -37.80
CA ASN A 397 23.58 -5.39 -39.16
C ASN A 397 22.97 -6.81 -39.28
N GLY A 398 22.12 -7.22 -38.33
CA GLY A 398 21.09 -8.23 -38.57
C GLY A 398 21.49 -9.70 -38.61
N SER A 399 22.74 -10.09 -38.34
CA SER A 399 23.12 -11.53 -38.46
C SER A 399 24.00 -12.12 -37.34
N ARG A 400 24.56 -11.32 -36.42
CA ARG A 400 25.31 -11.82 -35.26
C ARG A 400 25.00 -11.01 -34.00
N LYS A 401 25.06 -11.64 -32.82
CA LYS A 401 25.06 -10.91 -31.54
C LYS A 401 26.43 -10.27 -31.31
N GLU A 402 26.47 -9.00 -30.96
CA GLU A 402 27.68 -8.30 -30.54
C GLU A 402 27.94 -8.57 -29.06
N MET A 403 29.21 -8.77 -28.69
CA MET A 403 29.64 -8.91 -27.30
C MET A 403 30.65 -7.80 -26.99
N ALA A 404 30.45 -7.12 -25.86
CA ALA A 404 31.36 -6.08 -25.38
C ALA A 404 31.44 -6.11 -23.85
N PHE A 405 32.63 -5.83 -23.32
CA PHE A 405 32.79 -5.45 -21.92
C PHE A 405 32.66 -3.93 -21.81
N ILE A 406 31.83 -3.48 -20.87
CA ILE A 406 31.59 -2.06 -20.63
C ILE A 406 31.88 -1.71 -19.19
N LYS A 407 32.30 -0.46 -18.98
CA LYS A 407 32.11 0.23 -17.71
C LYS A 407 30.76 0.95 -17.78
N THR A 408 29.87 0.69 -16.84
CA THR A 408 28.54 1.32 -16.83
C THR A 408 28.62 2.81 -16.55
N LEU A 409 27.54 3.50 -16.87
CA LEU A 409 27.46 4.94 -16.68
C LEU A 409 27.46 5.27 -15.16
N PRO A 410 28.34 6.16 -14.67
CA PRO A 410 28.32 6.57 -13.27
C PRO A 410 27.06 7.39 -12.93
N PRO A 411 26.48 7.23 -11.72
CA PRO A 411 25.34 8.05 -11.30
C PRO A 411 25.75 9.51 -11.14
N TRP A 412 24.79 10.43 -11.31
CA TRP A 412 24.97 11.86 -11.08
C TRP A 412 24.14 12.38 -9.90
N PRO A 413 24.49 13.55 -9.34
CA PRO A 413 23.71 14.17 -8.27
C PRO A 413 22.24 14.35 -8.68
N ALA A 414 21.34 14.23 -7.71
CA ALA A 414 19.92 14.47 -7.93
C ALA A 414 19.66 15.89 -8.46
N ASP A 415 18.73 16.03 -9.41
CA ASP A 415 18.31 17.33 -9.93
C ASP A 415 17.29 18.00 -8.98
N ARG A 416 16.72 17.24 -8.03
CA ARG A 416 15.70 17.70 -7.07
C ARG A 416 16.04 17.33 -5.63
N SER A 417 15.54 18.13 -4.69
CA SER A 417 15.65 17.84 -3.26
C SER A 417 14.78 16.64 -2.86
N ARG A 418 15.14 15.99 -1.75
CA ARG A 418 14.35 14.88 -1.19
C ARG A 418 12.93 15.28 -0.85
N ASP A 419 12.72 16.50 -0.36
CA ASP A 419 11.38 16.99 0.01
C ASP A 419 10.51 17.19 -1.21
N LYS A 420 11.07 17.72 -2.32
CA LYS A 420 10.34 17.84 -3.57
C LYS A 420 9.96 16.46 -4.14
N VAL A 421 10.86 15.47 -4.05
CA VAL A 421 10.56 14.09 -4.47
C VAL A 421 9.41 13.50 -3.65
N LYS A 422 9.43 13.65 -2.32
CA LYS A 422 8.33 13.20 -1.45
C LYS A 422 7.02 13.89 -1.78
N GLN A 423 7.06 15.20 -2.04
CA GLN A 423 5.88 15.97 -2.45
C GLN A 423 5.31 15.42 -3.76
N VAL A 424 6.13 15.24 -4.80
CA VAL A 424 5.69 14.67 -6.08
C VAL A 424 5.09 13.28 -5.88
N LEU A 425 5.76 12.40 -5.15
CA LEU A 425 5.22 11.06 -4.89
C LEU A 425 3.90 11.10 -4.11
N ARG A 426 3.74 12.04 -3.16
CA ARG A 426 2.48 12.20 -2.42
C ARG A 426 1.34 12.73 -3.30
N GLU A 427 1.64 13.67 -4.19
CA GLU A 427 0.68 14.25 -5.15
C GLU A 427 0.27 13.23 -6.23
N GLN A 428 1.20 12.35 -6.62
CA GLN A 428 1.02 11.34 -7.67
C GLN A 428 0.67 9.94 -7.15
N SER A 429 0.68 9.73 -5.82
CA SER A 429 0.02 8.59 -5.18
C SER A 429 -1.41 8.58 -5.68
N ALA A 430 -1.88 7.44 -6.20
CA ALA A 430 -3.20 7.34 -6.80
C ALA A 430 -4.32 7.83 -5.85
N SER A 431 -4.64 9.12 -5.90
CA SER A 431 -5.73 9.79 -5.19
C SER A 431 -6.93 9.94 -6.11
N SER A 432 -7.15 8.96 -6.99
CA SER A 432 -8.24 8.92 -7.96
C SER A 432 -9.17 7.77 -7.60
N GLY A 433 -9.93 7.96 -6.53
CA GLY A 433 -10.88 6.97 -6.03
C GLY A 433 -11.50 7.32 -4.68
N ARG A 434 -12.02 8.55 -4.51
CA ARG A 434 -13.00 8.83 -3.45
C ARG A 434 -14.32 8.10 -3.77
N THR A 435 -14.35 6.77 -3.73
CA THR A 435 -15.58 5.95 -3.60
C THR A 435 -15.23 4.46 -3.54
N SER A 436 -14.99 3.94 -2.35
CA SER A 436 -15.56 2.66 -1.92
C SER A 436 -15.26 2.42 -0.44
N HIS A 437 -15.91 3.16 0.45
CA HIS A 437 -16.36 2.51 1.68
C HIS A 437 -17.45 1.54 1.24
N THR A 438 -17.06 0.30 0.92
CA THR A 438 -18.03 -0.74 0.58
C THR A 438 -18.74 -1.14 1.88
N GLU A 439 -20.06 -0.93 1.89
CA GLU A 439 -21.01 -1.48 2.86
C GLU A 439 -20.77 -3.00 3.01
N LEU A 440 -20.00 -3.39 4.03
CA LEU A 440 -19.75 -4.79 4.38
C LEU A 440 -19.81 -5.02 5.89
N GLU A 441 -20.38 -4.08 6.65
CA GLU A 441 -20.71 -4.28 8.07
C GLU A 441 -22.01 -5.07 8.30
N GLN A 442 -22.78 -5.36 7.25
CA GLN A 442 -24.01 -6.15 7.37
C GLN A 442 -23.86 -7.53 6.73
N SER A 443 -23.07 -8.41 7.33
CA SER A 443 -23.32 -9.87 7.39
C SER A 443 -22.09 -10.65 7.88
N LEU A 444 -21.52 -10.24 9.01
CA LEU A 444 -20.76 -11.17 9.86
C LEU A 444 -21.35 -11.05 11.26
N GLY A 445 -21.77 -12.20 11.79
CA GLY A 445 -22.56 -12.28 13.01
C GLY A 445 -21.91 -11.55 14.19
N SER A 446 -22.73 -10.72 14.83
CA SER A 446 -22.70 -10.30 16.24
C SER A 446 -21.34 -10.34 16.96
N SER A 447 -20.83 -9.13 17.21
CA SER A 447 -19.96 -8.68 18.32
C SER A 447 -18.60 -8.16 17.88
N ALA A 448 -18.48 -6.85 17.61
CA ALA A 448 -17.29 -6.03 17.86
C ALA A 448 -17.63 -4.54 17.71
N ASN A 449 -17.05 -3.71 18.58
CA ASN A 449 -17.50 -2.35 18.92
C ASN A 449 -17.11 -1.27 17.89
N ALA A 450 -18.07 -0.44 17.48
CA ALA A 450 -17.84 0.81 16.73
C ALA A 450 -16.92 1.81 17.45
N GLY A 451 -16.70 1.65 18.76
CA GLY A 451 -15.78 2.49 19.54
C GLY A 451 -14.29 2.21 19.29
N GLY A 452 -13.93 1.05 18.75
CA GLY A 452 -12.51 0.67 18.56
C GLY A 452 -11.83 1.38 17.38
N GLU A 453 -12.58 1.72 16.35
CA GLU A 453 -12.05 2.36 15.14
C GLU A 453 -11.69 3.82 15.40
N LYS A 454 -12.60 4.58 16.02
CA LYS A 454 -12.40 6.00 16.36
C LYS A 454 -11.39 6.22 17.50
N HIS A 455 -11.36 5.31 18.48
CA HIS A 455 -10.31 5.29 19.52
C HIS A 455 -8.90 5.13 18.91
N ARG A 456 -8.76 4.25 17.91
CA ARG A 456 -7.48 4.01 17.23
C ARG A 456 -7.07 5.19 16.35
N GLU A 457 -8.02 5.85 15.70
CA GLU A 457 -7.79 7.08 14.92
C GLU A 457 -7.21 8.20 15.80
N LEU A 458 -7.80 8.44 16.97
CA LEU A 458 -7.31 9.45 17.92
C LEU A 458 -5.85 9.19 18.35
N LEU A 459 -5.51 7.94 18.66
CA LEU A 459 -4.15 7.56 19.05
C LEU A 459 -3.14 7.74 17.90
N ILE A 460 -3.53 7.44 16.67
CA ILE A 460 -2.66 7.60 15.50
C ILE A 460 -2.40 9.09 15.23
N GLN A 461 -3.43 9.93 15.31
CA GLN A 461 -3.28 11.37 15.10
C GLN A 461 -2.44 12.02 16.20
N ALA A 462 -2.71 11.70 17.47
CA ALA A 462 -1.90 12.20 18.59
C ALA A 462 -0.43 11.76 18.48
N LYS A 463 -0.17 10.52 18.05
CA LYS A 463 1.19 10.05 17.75
C LYS A 463 1.87 10.89 16.67
N GLU A 464 1.22 11.11 15.53
CA GLU A 464 1.80 11.86 14.41
C GLU A 464 2.17 13.30 14.82
N GLN A 465 1.38 13.93 15.69
CA GLN A 465 1.62 15.32 16.13
C GLN A 465 2.63 15.42 17.28
N LEU A 466 2.57 14.52 18.26
CA LEU A 466 3.54 14.50 19.36
C LEU A 466 4.96 14.22 18.87
N GLN A 467 5.13 13.37 17.85
CA GLN A 467 6.44 13.06 17.26
C GLN A 467 7.07 14.22 16.46
N GLN A 468 6.34 15.29 16.19
CA GLN A 468 6.87 16.48 15.52
C GLN A 468 7.48 17.50 16.49
N ARG A 469 7.36 17.29 17.82
CA ARG A 469 7.85 18.21 18.85
C ARG A 469 9.31 17.91 19.22
N ASP A 470 10.09 18.96 19.45
CA ASP A 470 11.56 18.91 19.61
C ASP A 470 12.09 18.05 20.79
N LEU A 471 11.22 17.57 21.68
CA LEU A 471 11.58 16.80 22.89
C LEU A 471 11.03 15.36 22.91
N VAL A 472 10.23 14.97 21.92
CA VAL A 472 9.65 13.62 21.82
C VAL A 472 10.51 12.78 20.88
N GLY A 473 11.20 11.77 21.41
CA GLY A 473 12.03 10.86 20.60
C GLY A 473 11.18 9.88 19.79
N ARG A 474 10.18 9.24 20.42
CA ARG A 474 9.18 8.41 19.75
C ARG A 474 7.93 8.22 20.60
N VAL A 475 6.79 8.02 19.95
CA VAL A 475 5.56 7.56 20.60
C VAL A 475 5.26 6.13 20.15
N SER A 476 5.11 5.21 21.10
CA SER A 476 4.85 3.79 20.87
C SER A 476 3.43 3.45 21.33
N LEU A 477 2.54 3.18 20.38
CA LEU A 477 1.21 2.64 20.68
C LEU A 477 1.33 1.16 21.09
N LEU A 478 0.52 0.72 22.02
CA LEU A 478 0.52 -0.63 22.55
C LEU A 478 -0.79 -1.33 22.15
N ASP A 479 -0.69 -2.50 21.50
CA ASP A 479 -1.87 -3.32 21.22
C ASP A 479 -2.41 -3.90 22.55
N GLN A 480 -3.62 -3.51 22.94
CA GLN A 480 -4.32 -4.09 24.09
C GLN A 480 -5.09 -5.36 23.68
N PRO A 481 -4.68 -6.57 24.10
CA PRO A 481 -5.61 -7.68 24.17
C PRO A 481 -6.64 -7.40 25.29
N GLU A 482 -7.91 -7.76 25.04
CA GLU A 482 -9.02 -7.60 25.99
C GLU A 482 -8.64 -8.09 27.39
N GLY A 483 -8.80 -7.22 28.40
CA GLY A 483 -8.60 -7.55 29.82
C GLY A 483 -7.18 -7.32 30.38
N THR A 484 -6.34 -6.51 29.73
CA THR A 484 -5.01 -6.12 30.29
C THR A 484 -4.94 -4.63 30.65
N GLU A 485 -4.66 -4.32 31.91
CA GLU A 485 -4.48 -2.93 32.39
C GLU A 485 -3.12 -2.37 31.95
N ARG A 486 -3.05 -1.80 30.74
CA ARG A 486 -1.86 -1.12 30.20
C ARG A 486 -2.27 0.19 29.54
N PRO A 487 -1.38 1.20 29.46
CA PRO A 487 -1.68 2.42 28.74
C PRO A 487 -1.80 2.16 27.24
N ASP A 488 -2.61 2.95 26.53
CA ASP A 488 -2.79 2.83 25.07
C ASP A 488 -1.50 3.16 24.31
N GLY A 489 -0.63 4.00 24.87
CA GLY A 489 0.69 4.30 24.33
C GLY A 489 1.69 4.82 25.35
N ARG A 490 2.95 4.88 24.92
CA ARG A 490 4.07 5.46 25.69
C ARG A 490 4.77 6.54 24.89
N ILE A 491 5.01 7.66 25.53
CA ILE A 491 5.84 8.76 25.00
C ILE A 491 7.25 8.55 25.55
N ILE A 492 8.20 8.42 24.62
CA ILE A 492 9.60 8.16 24.92
C ILE A 492 10.39 9.37 24.45
N ASP A 493 11.20 9.94 25.34
CA ASP A 493 12.03 11.10 25.04
C ASP A 493 13.22 10.73 24.12
N THR A 494 14.07 11.71 23.83
CA THR A 494 15.27 11.49 23.01
C THR A 494 16.36 10.66 23.70
N SER A 495 16.30 10.50 25.03
CA SER A 495 17.22 9.67 25.80
C SER A 495 16.81 8.19 25.83
N GLY A 496 15.55 7.90 25.51
CA GLY A 496 14.98 6.55 25.46
C GLY A 496 14.17 6.18 26.71
N GLU A 497 13.95 7.12 27.63
CA GLU A 497 13.14 6.93 28.83
C GLU A 497 11.65 7.24 28.54
N THR A 498 10.75 6.50 29.19
CA THR A 498 9.31 6.80 29.08
C THR A 498 9.00 8.00 29.96
N VAL A 499 8.54 9.08 29.33
CA VAL A 499 8.24 10.35 30.00
C VAL A 499 6.73 10.61 30.13
N GLY A 500 5.91 9.82 29.43
CA GLY A 500 4.46 9.91 29.57
C GLY A 500 3.71 8.71 29.02
N PHE A 501 2.46 8.56 29.47
CA PHE A 501 1.48 7.63 28.91
C PHE A 501 0.49 8.35 28.03
N LEU A 502 0.06 7.69 26.97
CA LEU A 502 -0.95 8.21 26.04
C LEU A 502 -2.22 7.37 26.22
N GLU A 503 -3.36 8.02 26.42
CA GLU A 503 -4.67 7.39 26.61
C GLU A 503 -5.70 8.08 25.71
N ALA A 504 -6.45 7.34 24.90
CA ALA A 504 -7.49 7.91 24.05
C ALA A 504 -8.88 7.68 24.64
N GLU A 505 -9.57 8.74 25.01
CA GLU A 505 -10.87 8.64 25.64
C GLU A 505 -11.97 8.88 24.61
N HIS A 506 -12.39 7.79 23.94
CA HIS A 506 -13.52 7.77 23.02
C HIS A 506 -14.72 7.10 23.70
N GLY A 507 -15.86 7.79 23.83
CA GLY A 507 -17.07 7.29 24.49
C GLY A 507 -16.96 7.00 26.00
N THR A 508 -15.76 7.13 26.58
CA THR A 508 -15.40 6.74 27.95
C THR A 508 -15.64 7.86 28.98
N LEU A 509 -16.00 9.07 28.54
CA LEU A 509 -16.47 10.14 29.45
C LEU A 509 -17.72 9.76 30.26
N SER A 510 -18.43 8.72 29.84
CA SER A 510 -19.54 8.10 30.59
C SER A 510 -19.07 7.15 31.72
N ARG A 511 -17.76 6.90 31.86
CA ARG A 511 -17.15 5.99 32.85
C ARG A 511 -15.97 6.66 33.59
N PRO A 512 -16.23 7.59 34.52
CA PRO A 512 -15.20 8.35 35.23
C PRO A 512 -14.15 7.49 35.94
N VAL A 513 -14.52 6.34 36.51
CA VAL A 513 -13.57 5.47 37.22
C VAL A 513 -12.45 4.95 36.31
N LYS A 514 -12.73 4.66 35.04
CA LYS A 514 -11.70 4.21 34.09
C LYS A 514 -10.66 5.31 33.83
N ILE A 515 -11.13 6.55 33.64
CA ILE A 515 -10.28 7.73 33.42
C ILE A 515 -9.37 7.95 34.63
N LEU A 516 -9.94 7.89 35.84
CA LEU A 516 -9.18 8.09 37.08
C LEU A 516 -8.17 6.97 37.36
N ARG A 517 -8.46 5.71 37.00
CA ARG A 517 -7.48 4.62 37.07
C ARG A 517 -6.32 4.79 36.08
N ASN A 518 -6.58 5.36 34.90
CA ASN A 518 -5.52 5.71 33.94
C ASN A 518 -4.60 6.79 34.53
N LEU A 519 -5.16 7.77 35.25
CA LEU A 519 -4.41 8.82 35.94
C LEU A 519 -3.58 8.26 37.10
N GLU A 520 -4.17 7.43 37.94
CA GLU A 520 -3.50 6.74 39.04
C GLU A 520 -2.27 5.97 38.55
N ARG A 521 -2.41 5.28 37.42
CA ARG A 521 -1.31 4.55 36.78
C ARG A 521 -0.14 5.45 36.35
N GLY A 522 -0.43 6.65 35.86
CA GLY A 522 0.62 7.63 35.55
C GLY A 522 1.37 8.07 36.82
N LEU A 523 0.61 8.39 37.88
CA LEU A 523 1.15 8.77 39.18
C LEU A 523 2.04 7.67 39.79
N GLU A 524 1.60 6.41 39.78
CA GLU A 524 2.38 5.28 40.28
C GLU A 524 3.67 5.04 39.49
N ALA A 525 3.63 5.28 38.17
CA ALA A 525 4.78 5.18 37.30
C ALA A 525 5.69 6.43 37.33
N GLY A 526 5.24 7.53 37.97
CA GLY A 526 5.95 8.80 38.02
C GLY A 526 6.09 9.47 36.65
N VAL A 527 5.08 9.30 35.78
CA VAL A 527 5.07 9.86 34.42
C VAL A 527 3.76 10.59 34.15
N GLU A 528 3.81 11.60 33.28
CA GLU A 528 2.66 12.42 32.90
C GLU A 528 1.67 11.65 32.01
N VAL A 529 0.36 11.84 32.20
CA VAL A 529 -0.69 11.20 31.38
C VAL A 529 -1.23 12.17 30.34
N PHE A 530 -1.12 11.80 29.07
CA PHE A 530 -1.63 12.56 27.93
C PHE A 530 -2.95 11.95 27.47
N TYR A 531 -4.04 12.61 27.82
CA TYR A 531 -5.38 12.25 27.37
C TYR A 531 -5.64 12.82 25.99
N VAL A 532 -6.13 12.00 25.08
CA VAL A 532 -6.51 12.38 23.73
C VAL A 532 -8.03 12.30 23.63
N VAL A 533 -8.67 13.43 23.31
CA VAL A 533 -10.12 13.54 23.20
C VAL A 533 -10.53 14.17 21.88
N GLU A 534 -11.77 13.91 21.49
CA GLU A 534 -12.41 14.59 20.35
C GLU A 534 -12.75 16.04 20.69
N GLU A 535 -12.92 16.85 19.64
CA GLU A 535 -13.44 18.21 19.76
C GLU A 535 -14.75 18.27 20.58
N GLY A 536 -14.79 19.17 21.55
CA GLY A 536 -15.92 19.40 22.46
C GLY A 536 -15.92 18.54 23.73
N ASN A 537 -14.97 17.62 23.88
CA ASN A 537 -14.91 16.70 25.02
C ASN A 537 -13.85 17.04 26.08
N GLN A 538 -13.02 18.07 25.84
CA GLN A 538 -11.99 18.53 26.77
C GLN A 538 -12.55 18.89 28.15
N ALA A 539 -13.52 19.81 28.23
CA ALA A 539 -14.07 20.29 29.49
C ALA A 539 -14.68 19.17 30.35
N LYS A 540 -15.29 18.17 29.71
CA LYS A 540 -15.86 17.00 30.41
C LYS A 540 -14.77 16.15 31.04
N LEU A 541 -13.65 15.92 30.34
CA LEU A 541 -12.52 15.17 30.89
C LEU A 541 -11.85 15.94 32.04
N GLU A 542 -11.64 17.25 31.87
CA GLU A 542 -11.00 18.09 32.88
C GLU A 542 -11.80 18.14 34.18
N ASN A 543 -13.13 18.21 34.12
CA ASN A 543 -13.98 18.16 35.31
C ASN A 543 -13.81 16.84 36.07
N ILE A 544 -13.70 15.70 35.37
CA ILE A 544 -13.51 14.38 35.99
C ILE A 544 -12.15 14.30 36.71
N VAL A 545 -11.09 14.82 36.09
CA VAL A 545 -9.73 14.70 36.62
C VAL A 545 -9.45 15.72 37.73
N SER A 546 -9.97 16.95 37.59
CA SER A 546 -9.74 18.03 38.57
C SER A 546 -10.59 17.91 39.83
N ASP A 547 -11.79 17.34 39.73
CA ASP A 547 -12.68 17.06 40.86
C ASP A 547 -13.16 15.60 40.78
N PRO A 548 -12.34 14.63 41.23
CA PRO A 548 -12.54 13.18 41.00
C PRO A 548 -13.66 12.55 41.86
N VAL A 549 -14.75 13.27 42.10
CA VAL A 549 -15.92 12.83 42.87
C VAL A 549 -17.23 13.24 42.20
N ASN A 550 -18.31 12.52 42.52
CA ASN A 550 -19.63 12.86 42.01
C ASN A 550 -20.34 13.86 42.93
N ARG A 551 -20.33 15.15 42.56
CA ARG A 551 -20.96 16.25 43.31
C ARG A 551 -22.50 16.24 43.35
N ARG A 552 -23.15 15.26 42.70
CA ARG A 552 -24.60 15.04 42.84
C ARG A 552 -24.96 14.15 44.04
N GLY A 553 -23.96 13.55 44.68
CA GLY A 553 -24.13 12.68 45.84
C GLY A 553 -24.21 13.44 47.17
N ASP A 554 -24.77 12.78 48.19
CA ASP A 554 -24.98 13.33 49.53
C ASP A 554 -24.40 12.46 50.67
N THR A 555 -23.62 11.43 50.34
CA THR A 555 -23.09 10.48 51.34
C THR A 555 -21.88 11.02 52.08
N HIS A 556 -21.05 11.84 51.42
CA HIS A 556 -19.82 12.42 51.96
C HIS A 556 -19.82 13.95 51.78
N GLU A 557 -18.95 14.65 52.50
CA GLU A 557 -18.87 16.13 52.46
C GLU A 557 -17.42 16.58 52.61
N ASP A 558 -16.99 17.53 51.79
CA ASP A 558 -15.67 18.17 51.85
C ASP A 558 -15.80 19.71 51.83
N GLY A 559 -14.68 20.41 51.59
CA GLY A 559 -14.67 21.87 51.52
C GLY A 559 -15.45 22.49 50.35
N GLN A 560 -15.84 21.70 49.34
CA GLN A 560 -16.56 22.16 48.14
C GLN A 560 -18.03 21.70 48.10
N GLY A 561 -18.47 20.88 49.07
CA GLY A 561 -19.86 20.47 49.23
C GLY A 561 -20.03 18.96 49.42
N SER A 562 -21.26 18.48 49.27
CA SER A 562 -21.57 17.05 49.37
C SER A 562 -21.15 16.29 48.10
N PHE A 563 -20.77 15.03 48.25
CA PHE A 563 -20.36 14.18 47.14
C PHE A 563 -20.56 12.69 47.44
N ASP A 564 -20.56 11.89 46.36
CA ASP A 564 -20.35 10.44 46.40
C ASP A 564 -19.10 10.07 45.61
N TYR A 565 -18.45 8.96 45.95
CA TYR A 565 -17.36 8.43 45.14
C TYR A 565 -17.90 7.78 43.85
N TYR A 566 -17.17 7.94 42.75
CA TYR A 566 -17.49 7.22 41.51
C TYR A 566 -17.33 5.70 41.72
N THR A 567 -18.28 4.92 41.22
CA THR A 567 -18.28 3.45 41.30
C THR A 567 -17.89 2.82 39.96
N ASP A 568 -17.13 1.73 39.99
CA ASP A 568 -16.82 0.96 38.78
C ASP A 568 -17.98 0.07 38.30
N GLU A 569 -17.74 -0.73 37.26
CA GLU A 569 -18.75 -1.62 36.65
C GLU A 569 -19.24 -2.73 37.59
N ASP A 570 -18.45 -3.06 38.62
CA ASP A 570 -18.78 -4.04 39.67
C ASP A 570 -19.47 -3.39 40.88
N GLY A 571 -19.57 -2.05 40.90
CA GLY A 571 -20.24 -1.25 41.93
C GLY A 571 -19.34 -0.84 43.10
N ASP A 572 -18.03 -1.02 42.98
CA ASP A 572 -17.07 -0.67 44.03
C ASP A 572 -16.67 0.81 43.94
N PRO A 573 -16.74 1.59 45.04
CA PRO A 573 -16.41 3.01 45.03
C PRO A 573 -14.90 3.26 45.02
N LEU A 574 -14.44 4.18 44.17
CA LEU A 574 -13.06 4.67 44.14
C LEU A 574 -12.86 5.71 45.25
N THR A 575 -12.30 5.28 46.38
CA THR A 575 -12.23 6.11 47.61
C THR A 575 -10.89 6.84 47.79
N ASP A 576 -9.81 6.38 47.16
CA ASP A 576 -8.45 6.92 47.31
C ASP A 576 -8.14 8.14 46.40
N VAL A 577 -9.14 9.00 46.16
CA VAL A 577 -9.05 10.09 45.18
C VAL A 577 -8.13 11.24 45.60
N GLU A 578 -7.87 11.43 46.90
CA GLU A 578 -6.97 12.49 47.40
C GLU A 578 -5.54 12.36 46.87
N ARG A 579 -5.11 11.13 46.55
CA ARG A 579 -3.76 10.86 46.01
C ARG A 579 -3.62 11.32 44.57
N LEU A 580 -4.71 11.43 43.83
CA LEU A 580 -4.71 11.83 42.42
C LEU A 580 -4.46 13.33 42.22
N ALA A 581 -4.57 14.14 43.28
CA ALA A 581 -4.28 15.57 43.23
C ALA A 581 -2.81 15.88 42.85
N ASP A 582 -1.89 14.94 43.10
CA ASP A 582 -0.46 15.07 42.76
C ASP A 582 -0.14 14.52 41.34
N ALA A 583 -1.12 14.03 40.59
CA ALA A 583 -0.90 13.43 39.27
C ALA A 583 -0.77 14.50 38.17
N GLU A 584 0.26 14.39 37.32
CA GLU A 584 0.46 15.27 36.17
C GLU A 584 -0.28 14.72 34.95
N TYR A 585 -1.04 15.58 34.26
CA TYR A 585 -1.75 15.22 33.03
C TYR A 585 -1.84 16.38 32.04
N ARG A 586 -2.07 16.05 30.76
CA ARG A 586 -2.43 17.00 29.69
C ARG A 586 -3.60 16.49 28.89
N VAL A 587 -4.41 17.42 28.41
CA VAL A 587 -5.51 17.13 27.49
C VAL A 587 -5.15 17.62 26.10
N LEU A 588 -5.17 16.69 25.17
CA LEU A 588 -4.92 16.90 23.75
C LEU A 588 -6.25 16.76 23.01
N GLU A 589 -6.77 17.89 22.54
CA GLU A 589 -8.01 17.92 21.78
C GLU A 589 -7.69 17.91 20.29
N ILE A 590 -8.26 16.95 19.57
CA ILE A 590 -8.08 16.81 18.12
C ILE A 590 -9.20 17.58 17.41
N ARG A 591 -8.84 18.58 16.60
CA ARG A 591 -9.77 19.37 15.76
C ARG A 591 -9.36 19.27 14.30
N GLU A 592 -10.20 18.65 13.47
CA GLU A 592 -9.99 18.37 12.04
C GLU A 592 -8.63 17.71 11.70
N ASP A 593 -7.54 18.47 11.69
CA ASP A 593 -6.16 18.05 11.39
C ASP A 593 -5.10 18.65 12.36
N ASP A 594 -5.49 19.42 13.39
CA ASP A 594 -4.59 20.08 14.36
C ASP A 594 -4.83 19.58 15.80
N LEU A 595 -3.75 19.44 16.58
CA LEU A 595 -3.78 19.06 18.00
C LEU A 595 -3.66 20.32 18.87
N VAL A 596 -4.73 20.64 19.57
CA VAL A 596 -4.73 21.73 20.55
C VAL A 596 -4.37 21.16 21.91
N GLU A 597 -3.27 21.64 22.48
CA GLU A 597 -2.83 21.27 23.82
C GLU A 597 -3.31 22.32 24.81
N HIS A 598 -4.09 21.88 25.79
CA HIS A 598 -4.54 22.72 26.88
C HIS A 598 -3.62 22.47 28.07
N THR A 599 -2.90 23.51 28.50
CA THR A 599 -1.81 23.37 29.49
C THR A 599 -2.05 24.09 30.81
N ASP A 600 -3.14 24.81 30.98
CA ASP A 600 -3.48 25.45 32.26
C ASP A 600 -5.01 25.64 32.36
N GLY A 601 -5.57 25.40 33.55
CA GLY A 601 -7.00 25.43 33.83
C GLY A 601 -7.67 26.68 33.25
N VAL A 602 -8.58 26.45 32.29
CA VAL A 602 -9.37 27.52 31.68
C VAL A 602 -10.29 28.09 32.75
N ASP A 603 -10.19 29.40 32.99
CA ASP A 603 -11.24 30.18 33.66
C ASP A 603 -12.54 29.92 32.88
N ILE A 604 -13.44 29.11 33.45
CA ILE A 604 -14.73 28.75 32.82
C ILE A 604 -15.58 30.03 32.76
N GLU A 605 -15.50 30.77 31.66
CA GLU A 605 -16.50 31.79 31.34
C GLU A 605 -17.82 31.08 30.96
N CYS A 606 -18.90 31.52 31.61
CA CYS A 606 -20.24 30.96 31.44
C CYS A 606 -20.70 31.10 29.98
N PRO A 607 -21.21 30.04 29.32
CA PRO A 607 -21.59 30.08 27.91
C PRO A 607 -22.72 31.10 27.66
N GLU A 608 -22.62 31.86 26.56
CA GLU A 608 -23.67 32.81 26.16
C GLU A 608 -24.94 32.06 25.67
N LEU A 609 -26.11 32.47 26.18
CA LEU A 609 -27.45 31.88 25.97
C LEU A 609 -27.97 31.86 24.51
N GLY A 610 -27.12 32.14 23.52
CA GLY A 610 -27.51 32.14 22.11
C GLY A 610 -27.32 30.79 21.40
N GLU A 611 -26.44 29.92 21.91
CA GLU A 611 -25.96 28.74 21.20
C GLU A 611 -26.43 27.41 21.79
N PHE A 612 -27.02 27.40 22.98
CA PHE A 612 -27.40 26.19 23.70
C PHE A 612 -28.88 26.22 24.10
N SER A 613 -29.52 25.07 24.00
CA SER A 613 -30.89 24.82 24.45
C SER A 613 -30.98 24.76 25.99
N GLU A 614 -32.19 24.92 26.51
CA GLU A 614 -32.46 24.90 27.96
C GLU A 614 -32.07 23.55 28.61
N GLU A 615 -32.26 22.43 27.88
CA GLU A 615 -31.80 21.09 28.31
C GLU A 615 -30.26 20.98 28.35
N GLU A 616 -29.54 21.60 27.42
CA GLU A 616 -28.08 21.61 27.43
C GLU A 616 -27.54 22.44 28.59
N LEU A 617 -28.18 23.57 28.92
CA LEU A 617 -27.78 24.42 30.03
C LEU A 617 -28.08 23.82 31.41
N GLU A 618 -29.13 23.00 31.52
CA GLU A 618 -29.39 22.19 32.73
C GLU A 618 -28.29 21.14 32.97
N GLU A 619 -27.70 20.58 31.91
CA GLU A 619 -26.50 19.72 32.04
C GLU A 619 -25.25 20.50 32.47
N TYR A 620 -25.19 21.81 32.18
CA TYR A 620 -24.02 22.67 32.43
C TYR A 620 -24.00 23.41 33.78
N CYS A 621 -25.02 23.35 34.66
CA CYS A 621 -24.98 24.10 35.94
C CYS A 621 -23.84 23.57 36.86
N ILE A 622 -22.67 24.20 36.79
CA ILE A 622 -21.52 24.01 37.68
C ILE A 622 -21.71 24.92 38.91
N HIS A 623 -21.57 24.34 40.10
CA HIS A 623 -21.62 25.04 41.38
C HIS A 623 -20.46 26.04 41.53
N ARG A 624 -20.75 27.25 42.04
CA ARG A 624 -19.76 28.15 42.68
C ARG A 624 -20.23 28.45 44.11
N GLU A 625 -19.28 28.66 45.03
CA GLU A 625 -19.50 28.94 46.46
C GLU A 625 -20.39 30.16 46.75
N ASP A 626 -20.62 31.05 45.77
CA ASP A 626 -21.43 32.27 45.95
C ASP A 626 -22.87 32.18 45.36
N GLY A 627 -23.25 31.08 44.72
CA GLY A 627 -24.64 30.81 44.33
C GLY A 627 -25.33 31.86 43.43
N TYR A 628 -24.62 32.60 42.58
CA TYR A 628 -25.20 33.66 41.73
C TYR A 628 -24.70 33.63 40.28
N CYS A 629 -25.62 33.38 39.33
CA CYS A 629 -25.42 33.68 37.91
C CYS A 629 -26.08 35.03 37.60
N SER A 630 -25.29 36.07 37.33
CA SER A 630 -25.78 37.44 37.16
C SER A 630 -26.61 37.68 35.87
N ALA A 631 -26.62 36.74 34.92
CA ALA A 631 -27.31 36.90 33.65
C ALA A 631 -28.75 36.32 33.63
N LEU A 632 -29.11 35.46 34.59
CA LEU A 632 -30.45 34.84 34.66
C LEU A 632 -31.38 35.47 35.70
N GLY A 633 -30.88 36.38 36.54
CA GLY A 633 -31.71 37.14 37.49
C GLY A 633 -32.40 36.31 38.58
N GLN A 634 -32.12 35.00 38.69
CA GLN A 634 -32.57 34.10 39.75
C GLN A 634 -31.47 33.06 40.11
N PRO A 635 -31.45 32.52 41.34
CA PRO A 635 -30.46 31.51 41.76
C PRO A 635 -30.74 30.14 41.13
N CYS A 636 -29.69 29.43 40.65
CA CYS A 636 -29.77 28.04 40.16
C CYS A 636 -30.02 27.13 41.39
N VAL A 637 -31.27 26.72 41.60
CA VAL A 637 -31.70 25.85 42.70
C VAL A 637 -32.39 24.64 42.10
N LEU A 638 -31.70 23.50 42.02
CA LEU A 638 -32.35 22.20 41.85
C LEU A 638 -31.80 21.21 42.90
N LEU A 639 -32.10 21.51 44.17
CA LEU A 639 -32.28 20.51 45.20
C LEU A 639 -33.49 20.90 46.06
N GLU A 640 -34.63 20.28 45.79
CA GLU A 640 -35.36 19.38 46.71
C GLU A 640 -36.84 19.26 46.28
N GLY A 641 -37.35 18.03 46.27
CA GLY A 641 -38.66 17.66 45.75
C GLY A 641 -39.86 17.99 46.67
N GLU A 642 -41.03 17.92 46.03
CA GLU A 642 -42.40 17.71 46.54
C GLU A 642 -42.87 18.40 47.85
N SER A 643 -44.03 19.06 47.73
CA SER A 643 -45.04 19.39 48.77
C SER A 643 -44.97 20.80 49.38
N GLY A 644 -45.88 21.66 48.92
CA GLY A 644 -46.24 22.95 49.50
C GLY A 644 -47.28 23.68 48.69
#